data_AF-A0A4S4LFY5-F1
#
_entry.id   AF-A0A4S4LFY5-F1
#
_cell.length_a   1.000
_cell.length_b   1.000
_cell.length_c   1.000
_cell.angle_alpha   90.00
_cell.angle_beta   90.00
_cell.angle_gamma   90.00
#
_symmetry.space_group_name_H-M   'P 1'
#
loop_
_entity.id
_entity.type
_entity.pdbx_description
1 polymer ?
#
loop_
_entity_poly.entity_id
_entity_poly.type
_entity_poly.pdbx_seq_one_letter_code
_entity_poly.pdbx_strand_id
1 'polypeptide(L)'
;MTALLQEGKPYTLRCLLGSLDMPGIILPPFPDDIPTHPLLVVDFALIKAGNTQEIDKLWEAATGLGFWYLKNHGADREVEQMFEMGEETMDLPLEEKLKYTQGAQGNENAVGTFGYKAAGEYITDEKGSPDTVEYITIAKDDALKYPEVVHSTYPSTVNARMESTIKPFVLKALEVNNTIIATFENKLSLPAGALLKCHSLEEPSGSEGRTIKSSLRRDSTKDRIALGAHTDFGSLSFLHNRLGGLQVLPPGREGWQYVRPLPGHAICNIGDTLTLLSGGILHSNLHRVMPPPGAQAGLPRWSVVFFSRPGQSVRVRALADESEVIKDALDKMSTEERARYEPEATAGEWFARRVKYLRTKNMKGPENWQASRVKVLRMTIKQVVELSDTYERLQKRVEADPGLPVPNPSVPFWHDVLSPIASHDLKTLPEYVDVVIIGSGITGASAGHTFFRKGGHELTVLMLEARDACSGATGRNGGHVKPPLYHDYLDLKKKFGAEQAAKLIRFRQMHIHELISTATEEDILEESQCREVDSLDVYLTRETFEEGKTQLQVWKEDMPEEAKDFVWVEGEEAIERFRLSSEVVGVIYNSAGAVHPYRFVTGILAGLLSKYPDRFYLSTNTPCTEILPSSNSNDLYTVVTPRGNVRTAHVVHATNAWCSHLLPPLRGKIFCMRANMTAQRPGAALSLSSLNGARSWAFYDNHIGYDYLTQLPGSERELMFGGGLGAVGEDGLDDIGSSDDSQLSRGIMEYLAGALPLLFGGKNWGSEADEDGDARWSQGRVKAMWSGIVSVSADHNPWVGRLPPKLTGRPTPIISALQKSANNTKLASPGEWIAAGYNGEGMAHAFLASRALALQILDRAPDAQAWFPECLDVNEKRWEEAHAEDLIEELLK
;
A
#
# COMPACT_ATOMS: atom_id res chain seq x y z
N MET A 1 2.48 2.95 -58.38
CA MET A 1 2.15 3.94 -59.41
C MET A 1 0.74 4.42 -59.11
N THR A 2 0.55 5.40 -58.24
CA THR A 2 0.86 6.82 -58.49
C THR A 2 0.10 7.31 -59.72
N ALA A 3 -1.16 7.70 -59.53
CA ALA A 3 -1.75 8.93 -60.06
C ALA A 3 -3.25 8.97 -59.77
N LEU A 4 -3.75 10.17 -59.45
CA LEU A 4 -5.15 10.61 -59.40
C LEU A 4 -5.86 10.55 -58.03
N LEU A 5 -5.33 11.34 -57.09
CA LEU A 5 -6.16 12.28 -56.34
C LEU A 5 -6.49 13.45 -57.27
N GLN A 6 -7.77 13.62 -57.64
CA GLN A 6 -8.41 14.92 -57.92
C GLN A 6 -9.86 14.68 -58.37
N GLU A 7 -10.81 14.92 -57.48
CA GLU A 7 -11.94 15.84 -57.67
C GLU A 7 -12.89 15.73 -56.47
N GLY A 8 -13.10 16.86 -55.80
CA GLY A 8 -13.99 16.96 -54.66
C GLY A 8 -15.42 17.27 -55.07
N LYS A 9 -16.38 16.55 -54.48
CA LYS A 9 -17.61 17.04 -53.85
C LYS A 9 -18.45 15.86 -53.31
N PRO A 10 -19.25 16.08 -52.24
CA PRO A 10 -19.79 15.01 -51.41
C PRO A 10 -21.11 14.46 -51.98
N TYR A 11 -21.26 13.14 -52.01
CA TYR A 11 -22.55 12.51 -52.28
C TYR A 11 -23.19 12.03 -50.97
N THR A 12 -24.26 12.71 -50.57
CA THR A 12 -25.34 12.17 -49.74
C THR A 12 -25.99 10.97 -50.44
N LEU A 13 -26.22 9.87 -49.73
CA LEU A 13 -27.21 8.88 -50.17
C LEU A 13 -27.82 8.13 -48.98
N ARG A 14 -29.13 8.28 -48.79
CA ARG A 14 -29.97 7.42 -47.94
C ARG A 14 -31.02 6.72 -48.82
N CYS A 15 -31.37 5.51 -48.38
CA CYS A 15 -32.53 4.67 -48.70
C CYS A 15 -32.58 3.91 -50.04
N LEU A 16 -32.52 2.58 -49.94
CA LEU A 16 -33.63 1.66 -50.29
C LEU A 16 -33.30 0.20 -49.94
N LEU A 17 -34.34 -0.54 -49.52
CA LEU A 17 -34.48 -2.00 -49.34
C LEU A 17 -34.11 -2.59 -47.96
N GLY A 18 -35.06 -3.39 -47.46
CA GLY A 18 -35.12 -3.89 -46.09
C GLY A 18 -34.21 -5.07 -45.79
N SER A 19 -33.99 -5.24 -44.49
CA SER A 19 -33.32 -6.35 -43.82
C SER A 19 -31.95 -6.74 -44.40
N LEU A 20 -30.88 -6.12 -43.89
CA LEU A 20 -29.52 -6.69 -43.77
C LEU A 20 -28.63 -5.67 -43.03
N ASP A 21 -27.65 -6.20 -42.29
CA ASP A 21 -26.64 -5.48 -41.51
C ASP A 21 -26.18 -4.17 -42.17
N MET A 22 -26.31 -3.06 -41.43
CA MET A 22 -25.75 -1.77 -41.81
C MET A 22 -24.23 -1.90 -42.00
N PRO A 23 -23.63 -1.39 -43.09
CA PRO A 23 -22.18 -1.26 -43.18
C PRO A 23 -21.76 -0.13 -42.23
N GLY A 24 -21.55 -0.47 -40.97
CA GLY A 24 -21.07 0.44 -39.94
C GLY A 24 -19.66 0.90 -40.25
N ILE A 25 -19.36 2.15 -39.90
CA ILE A 25 -18.01 2.69 -39.85
C ILE A 25 -17.13 1.67 -39.11
N ILE A 26 -16.13 1.09 -39.78
CA ILE A 26 -15.16 0.20 -39.14
C ILE A 26 -14.26 1.08 -38.27
N LEU A 27 -14.64 1.23 -36.99
CA LEU A 27 -13.80 1.89 -36.00
C LEU A 27 -12.67 0.94 -35.59
N PRO A 28 -11.45 1.43 -35.36
CA PRO A 28 -10.38 0.59 -34.85
C PRO A 28 -10.78 0.01 -33.49
N PRO A 29 -10.38 -1.24 -33.19
CA PRO A 29 -10.74 -1.90 -31.95
C PRO A 29 -10.26 -1.09 -30.74
N PHE A 30 -10.99 -1.19 -29.64
CA PHE A 30 -10.53 -0.68 -28.38
C PHE A 30 -9.33 -1.52 -27.90
N PRO A 31 -8.22 -0.91 -27.45
CA PRO A 31 -7.01 -1.64 -27.07
C PRO A 31 -7.25 -2.57 -25.87
N ASP A 32 -6.61 -3.74 -25.89
CA ASP A 32 -6.73 -4.78 -24.85
C ASP A 32 -5.60 -4.73 -23.82
N ASP A 33 -4.57 -3.91 -24.06
CA ASP A 33 -3.36 -3.75 -23.25
C ASP A 33 -3.42 -2.55 -22.29
N ILE A 34 -4.61 -1.99 -22.06
CA ILE A 34 -4.82 -0.86 -21.15
C ILE A 34 -5.72 -1.22 -19.97
N PRO A 35 -5.52 -0.63 -18.78
CA PRO A 35 -6.39 -0.86 -17.64
C PRO A 35 -7.83 -0.47 -17.94
N THR A 36 -8.74 -1.43 -17.81
CA THR A 36 -10.19 -1.21 -17.98
C THR A 36 -10.97 -1.62 -16.75
N HIS A 37 -12.07 -0.92 -16.50
CA HIS A 37 -13.01 -1.29 -15.45
C HIS A 37 -14.21 -2.02 -16.06
N PRO A 38 -14.53 -3.25 -15.63
CA PRO A 38 -15.71 -3.96 -16.11
C PRO A 38 -16.97 -3.38 -15.47
N LEU A 39 -17.83 -2.72 -16.26
CA LEU A 39 -19.15 -2.33 -15.77
C LEU A 39 -20.14 -3.48 -15.87
N LEU A 40 -21.07 -3.56 -14.91
CA LEU A 40 -22.19 -4.51 -14.97
C LEU A 40 -23.09 -4.19 -16.17
N VAL A 41 -23.52 -5.23 -16.90
CA VAL A 41 -24.46 -5.10 -18.01
C VAL A 41 -25.88 -5.35 -17.51
N VAL A 42 -26.69 -4.30 -17.57
CA VAL A 42 -28.10 -4.27 -17.17
C VAL A 42 -29.00 -4.27 -18.41
N ASP A 43 -30.02 -5.12 -18.40
CA ASP A 43 -31.03 -5.23 -19.46
C ASP A 43 -32.29 -4.41 -19.14
N PHE A 44 -32.49 -3.31 -19.87
CA PHE A 44 -33.62 -2.41 -19.64
C PHE A 44 -34.99 -3.09 -19.84
N ALA A 45 -35.11 -4.01 -20.79
CA ALA A 45 -36.38 -4.68 -21.07
C ALA A 45 -36.79 -5.58 -19.89
N LEU A 46 -35.82 -6.21 -19.23
CA LEU A 46 -36.05 -7.02 -18.02
C LEU A 46 -36.38 -6.16 -16.80
N ILE A 47 -35.75 -4.99 -16.64
CA ILE A 47 -36.16 -4.01 -15.62
C ILE A 47 -37.63 -3.61 -15.81
N LYS A 48 -38.02 -3.26 -17.04
CA LYS A 48 -39.40 -2.88 -17.37
C LYS A 48 -40.40 -4.03 -17.16
N ALA A 49 -39.95 -5.28 -17.29
CA ALA A 49 -40.73 -6.47 -17.00
C ALA A 49 -40.80 -6.83 -15.50
N GLY A 50 -40.13 -6.07 -14.62
CA GLY A 50 -40.12 -6.31 -13.17
C GLY A 50 -39.25 -7.49 -12.75
N ASN A 51 -38.25 -7.87 -13.55
CA ASN A 51 -37.36 -8.98 -13.21
C ASN A 51 -36.48 -8.62 -11.99
N THR A 52 -36.69 -9.33 -10.88
CA THR A 52 -36.02 -9.04 -9.61
C THR A 52 -34.49 -9.18 -9.69
N GLN A 53 -33.99 -10.19 -10.39
CA GLN A 53 -32.53 -10.39 -10.53
C GLN A 53 -31.86 -9.24 -11.27
N GLU A 54 -32.51 -8.75 -12.34
CA GLU A 54 -31.97 -7.62 -13.09
C GLU A 54 -32.06 -6.31 -12.30
N ILE A 55 -33.13 -6.14 -11.52
CA ILE A 55 -33.29 -5.01 -10.60
C ILE A 55 -32.20 -5.04 -9.52
N ASP A 56 -31.88 -6.20 -8.97
CA ASP A 56 -30.83 -6.35 -7.96
C ASP A 56 -29.44 -6.09 -8.55
N LYS A 57 -29.20 -6.48 -9.81
CA LYS A 57 -27.95 -6.14 -10.53
C LYS A 57 -27.83 -4.64 -10.77
N LEU A 58 -28.92 -3.97 -11.15
CA LEU A 58 -28.95 -2.51 -11.28
C LEU A 58 -28.70 -1.84 -9.92
N TRP A 59 -29.28 -2.38 -8.84
CA TRP A 59 -29.05 -1.91 -7.48
C TRP A 59 -27.59 -2.03 -7.07
N GLU A 60 -26.98 -3.20 -7.27
CA GLU A 60 -25.56 -3.46 -7.02
C GLU A 60 -24.67 -2.46 -7.76
N ALA A 61 -24.93 -2.24 -9.06
CA ALA A 61 -24.17 -1.28 -9.85
C ALA A 61 -24.28 0.15 -9.30
N ALA A 62 -25.48 0.55 -8.85
CA ALA A 62 -25.77 1.90 -8.39
C ALA A 62 -25.27 2.18 -6.95
N THR A 63 -25.24 1.18 -6.07
CA THR A 63 -24.71 1.28 -4.69
C THR A 63 -23.23 0.93 -4.59
N GLY A 64 -22.65 0.30 -5.62
CA GLY A 64 -21.22 0.03 -5.71
C GLY A 64 -20.49 1.21 -6.36
N LEU A 65 -20.23 1.06 -7.66
CA LEU A 65 -19.48 2.04 -8.47
C LEU A 65 -20.32 3.25 -8.89
N GLY A 66 -21.63 3.10 -9.01
CA GLY A 66 -22.51 4.13 -9.57
C GLY A 66 -22.55 4.16 -11.10
N PHE A 67 -22.00 3.16 -11.79
CA PHE A 67 -21.92 3.07 -13.25
C PHE A 67 -22.33 1.69 -13.76
N TRP A 68 -23.04 1.62 -14.89
CA TRP A 68 -23.40 0.37 -15.57
C TRP A 68 -23.53 0.56 -17.08
N TYR A 69 -23.44 -0.55 -17.82
CA TYR A 69 -23.93 -0.60 -19.20
C TYR A 69 -25.42 -0.91 -19.19
N LEU A 70 -26.19 -0.23 -20.03
CA LEU A 70 -27.61 -0.50 -20.25
C LEU A 70 -27.81 -0.97 -21.69
N LYS A 71 -28.33 -2.19 -21.88
CA LYS A 71 -28.73 -2.72 -23.19
C LYS A 71 -30.23 -2.79 -23.33
N ASN A 72 -30.71 -3.04 -24.55
CA ASN A 72 -32.13 -3.21 -24.87
C ASN A 72 -33.01 -2.00 -24.45
N HIS A 73 -32.42 -0.80 -24.39
CA HIS A 73 -33.11 0.45 -24.05
C HIS A 73 -33.98 0.97 -25.21
N GLY A 74 -33.71 0.53 -26.44
CA GLY A 74 -34.49 0.85 -27.64
C GLY A 74 -34.40 2.31 -28.07
N ALA A 75 -33.24 2.95 -27.88
CA ALA A 75 -33.00 4.37 -28.19
C ALA A 75 -31.98 4.56 -29.32
N ASP A 76 -31.53 3.47 -29.94
CA ASP A 76 -30.43 3.46 -30.91
C ASP A 76 -30.71 4.36 -32.11
N ARG A 77 -31.96 4.37 -32.59
CA ARG A 77 -32.39 5.22 -33.71
C ARG A 77 -32.35 6.70 -33.34
N GLU A 78 -32.87 7.05 -32.17
CA GLU A 78 -32.94 8.43 -31.68
C GLU A 78 -31.53 8.98 -31.44
N VAL A 79 -30.66 8.16 -30.85
CA VAL A 79 -29.24 8.48 -30.61
C VAL A 79 -28.49 8.69 -31.92
N GLU A 80 -28.70 7.83 -32.93
CA GLU A 80 -28.06 7.98 -34.23
C GLU A 80 -28.46 9.30 -34.91
N GLN A 81 -29.74 9.67 -34.85
CA GLN A 81 -30.19 10.96 -35.38
C GLN A 81 -29.64 12.15 -34.60
N MET A 82 -29.42 12.02 -33.29
CA MET A 82 -28.75 13.05 -32.48
C MET A 82 -27.27 13.22 -32.83
N PHE A 83 -26.58 12.14 -33.23
CA PHE A 83 -25.24 12.23 -33.81
C PHE A 83 -25.25 12.99 -35.13
N GLU A 84 -26.15 12.64 -36.07
CA GLU A 84 -26.30 13.35 -37.35
C GLU A 84 -26.59 14.84 -37.15
N MET A 85 -27.52 15.18 -36.25
CA MET A 85 -27.86 16.57 -35.92
C MET A 85 -26.65 17.31 -35.34
N GLY A 86 -25.88 16.67 -34.46
CA GLY A 86 -24.67 17.24 -33.90
C GLY A 86 -23.60 17.48 -34.95
N GLU A 87 -23.39 16.54 -35.87
CA GLU A 87 -22.47 16.68 -37.00
C GLU A 87 -22.84 17.89 -37.87
N GLU A 88 -24.10 17.97 -38.33
CA GLU A 88 -24.61 19.10 -39.11
C GLU A 88 -24.45 20.44 -38.37
N THR A 89 -24.71 20.44 -37.07
CA THR A 89 -24.61 21.66 -36.25
C THR A 89 -23.15 22.10 -36.06
N MET A 90 -22.22 21.16 -35.86
CA MET A 90 -20.81 21.48 -35.68
C MET A 90 -20.10 21.89 -36.98
N ASP A 91 -20.66 21.50 -38.13
CA ASP A 91 -20.16 21.89 -39.46
C ASP A 91 -20.60 23.30 -39.88
N LEU A 92 -21.53 23.94 -39.15
CA LEU A 92 -21.86 25.34 -39.35
C LEU A 92 -20.61 26.24 -39.12
N PRO A 93 -20.52 27.38 -39.85
CA PRO A 93 -19.47 28.36 -39.60
C PRO A 93 -19.42 28.77 -38.12
N LEU A 94 -18.21 28.93 -37.57
CA LEU A 94 -18.04 29.25 -36.14
C LEU A 94 -18.83 30.51 -35.74
N GLU A 95 -18.87 31.53 -36.59
CA GLU A 95 -19.64 32.76 -36.37
C GLU A 95 -21.15 32.49 -36.20
N GLU A 96 -21.71 31.52 -36.94
CA GLU A 96 -23.11 31.12 -36.80
C GLU A 96 -23.35 30.36 -35.50
N LYS A 97 -22.42 29.50 -35.08
CA LYS A 97 -22.51 28.77 -33.81
C LYS A 97 -22.39 29.71 -32.60
N LEU A 98 -21.49 30.70 -32.67
CA LEU A 98 -21.22 31.64 -31.57
C LEU A 98 -22.41 32.55 -31.24
N LYS A 99 -23.37 32.77 -32.15
CA LYS A 99 -24.63 33.48 -31.87
C LYS A 99 -25.46 32.80 -30.77
N TYR A 100 -25.26 31.51 -30.58
CA TYR A 100 -25.98 30.68 -29.61
C TYR A 100 -25.11 30.26 -28.44
N THR A 101 -24.04 31.02 -28.14
CA THR A 101 -23.13 30.72 -27.02
C THR A 101 -23.88 30.70 -25.70
N GLN A 102 -23.56 29.73 -24.83
CA GLN A 102 -24.11 29.63 -23.48
C GLN A 102 -24.06 30.97 -22.72
N GLY A 103 -25.21 31.48 -22.30
CA GLY A 103 -25.33 32.72 -21.55
C GLY A 103 -25.25 34.02 -22.38
N ALA A 104 -25.10 33.96 -23.70
CA ALA A 104 -25.06 35.15 -24.56
C ALA A 104 -26.42 35.83 -24.77
N GLN A 105 -27.53 35.15 -24.42
CA GLN A 105 -28.91 35.62 -24.65
C GLN A 105 -29.50 36.39 -23.44
N GLY A 106 -28.67 36.92 -22.55
CA GLY A 106 -29.08 37.90 -21.54
C GLY A 106 -29.88 37.36 -20.34
N ASN A 107 -29.99 36.04 -20.18
CA ASN A 107 -30.69 35.46 -19.04
C ASN A 107 -29.70 35.15 -17.90
N GLU A 108 -29.47 36.12 -17.02
CA GLU A 108 -28.56 36.01 -15.87
C GLU A 108 -29.00 34.94 -14.85
N ASN A 109 -30.26 34.50 -14.94
CA ASN A 109 -30.87 33.42 -14.15
C ASN A 109 -31.03 32.10 -14.93
N ALA A 110 -30.34 31.91 -16.07
CA ALA A 110 -30.46 30.69 -16.87
C ALA A 110 -30.13 29.43 -16.06
N VAL A 111 -31.10 28.51 -15.98
CA VAL A 111 -31.07 27.34 -15.09
C VAL A 111 -30.45 26.10 -15.74
N GLY A 112 -29.60 26.34 -16.73
CA GLY A 112 -28.95 25.33 -17.56
C GLY A 112 -27.81 25.93 -18.38
N THR A 113 -26.93 25.08 -18.90
CA THR A 113 -25.86 25.46 -19.83
C THR A 113 -26.32 25.22 -21.27
N PHE A 114 -27.45 25.81 -21.64
CA PHE A 114 -28.09 25.60 -22.94
C PHE A 114 -27.41 26.42 -24.05
N GLY A 115 -27.44 25.90 -25.27
CA GLY A 115 -26.77 26.48 -26.43
C GLY A 115 -25.39 25.89 -26.70
N TYR A 116 -24.65 26.57 -27.57
CA TYR A 116 -23.35 26.17 -28.06
C TYR A 116 -22.22 26.55 -27.08
N LYS A 117 -21.24 25.66 -26.98
CA LYS A 117 -20.00 25.89 -26.24
C LYS A 117 -18.84 25.59 -27.18
N ALA A 118 -17.97 26.59 -27.39
CA ALA A 118 -16.74 26.45 -28.19
C ALA A 118 -15.61 25.80 -27.40
N ALA A 119 -14.72 25.05 -28.08
CA ALA A 119 -13.52 24.48 -27.45
C ALA A 119 -12.67 25.55 -26.74
N GLY A 120 -12.19 25.22 -25.54
CA GLY A 120 -11.34 26.07 -24.72
C GLY A 120 -12.03 27.13 -23.85
N GLU A 121 -13.37 27.11 -23.78
CA GLU A 121 -14.16 27.97 -22.88
C GLU A 121 -14.04 27.60 -21.39
N TYR A 122 -13.76 26.32 -21.05
CA TYR A 122 -13.60 25.84 -19.66
C TYR A 122 -12.16 25.43 -19.36
N ILE A 123 -11.78 25.46 -18.08
CA ILE A 123 -10.48 25.01 -17.57
C ILE A 123 -10.55 23.56 -17.10
N THR A 124 -9.56 22.75 -17.46
CA THR A 124 -9.51 21.30 -17.20
C THR A 124 -8.52 20.89 -16.12
N ASP A 125 -7.60 21.77 -15.70
CA ASP A 125 -6.59 21.48 -14.68
C ASP A 125 -6.17 22.72 -13.85
N GLU A 126 -5.39 22.48 -12.80
CA GLU A 126 -4.86 23.51 -11.89
C GLU A 126 -3.90 24.50 -12.56
N LYS A 127 -3.42 24.18 -13.76
CA LYS A 127 -2.52 25.03 -14.53
C LYS A 127 -3.28 25.99 -15.45
N GLY A 128 -4.61 25.95 -15.45
CA GLY A 128 -5.42 26.81 -16.31
C GLY A 128 -5.52 26.31 -17.75
N SER A 129 -5.32 25.01 -18.00
CA SER A 129 -5.41 24.47 -19.36
C SER A 129 -6.84 24.54 -19.91
N PRO A 130 -7.05 25.07 -21.13
CA PRO A 130 -8.37 25.06 -21.77
C PRO A 130 -8.76 23.65 -22.22
N ASP A 131 -10.04 23.32 -22.15
CA ASP A 131 -10.58 22.07 -22.72
C ASP A 131 -10.46 22.01 -24.26
N THR A 132 -10.66 20.83 -24.83
CA THR A 132 -10.54 20.58 -26.28
C THR A 132 -11.87 20.26 -26.97
N VAL A 133 -13.00 20.44 -26.26
CA VAL A 133 -14.32 19.94 -26.67
C VAL A 133 -15.27 21.07 -27.06
N GLU A 134 -15.96 20.92 -28.18
CA GLU A 134 -17.12 21.74 -28.53
C GLU A 134 -18.40 20.92 -28.38
N TYR A 135 -19.50 21.55 -27.95
CA TYR A 135 -20.77 20.86 -27.79
C TYR A 135 -21.99 21.78 -27.93
N ILE A 136 -23.11 21.18 -28.30
CA ILE A 136 -24.44 21.82 -28.36
C ILE A 136 -25.33 21.15 -27.31
N THR A 137 -25.97 21.97 -26.47
CA THR A 137 -26.85 21.50 -25.39
C THR A 137 -28.25 22.05 -25.61
N ILE A 138 -29.25 21.17 -25.64
CA ILE A 138 -30.66 21.51 -25.84
C ILE A 138 -31.43 21.18 -24.56
N ALA A 139 -32.18 22.16 -24.05
CA ALA A 139 -33.01 21.97 -22.86
C ALA A 139 -34.15 20.99 -23.14
N LYS A 140 -34.47 20.12 -22.15
CA LYS A 140 -35.68 19.30 -22.15
C LYS A 140 -36.91 20.17 -22.44
N ASP A 141 -37.02 21.29 -21.72
CA ASP A 141 -38.23 22.11 -21.71
C ASP A 141 -38.47 22.76 -23.08
N ASP A 142 -37.42 23.25 -23.73
CA ASP A 142 -37.51 23.81 -25.09
C ASP A 142 -37.87 22.72 -26.13
N ALA A 143 -37.32 21.52 -25.99
CA ALA A 143 -37.64 20.41 -26.89
C ALA A 143 -39.10 19.95 -26.76
N LEU A 144 -39.64 19.94 -25.54
CA LEU A 144 -41.01 19.49 -25.28
C LEU A 144 -42.06 20.55 -25.66
N LYS A 145 -41.75 21.84 -25.48
CA LYS A 145 -42.68 22.96 -25.74
C LYS A 145 -42.48 23.64 -27.10
N TYR A 146 -41.54 23.17 -27.92
CA TYR A 146 -41.28 23.72 -29.25
C TYR A 146 -42.59 23.91 -30.05
N PRO A 147 -42.80 25.07 -30.72
CA PRO A 147 -41.85 26.16 -30.97
C PRO A 147 -41.76 27.23 -29.87
N GLU A 148 -42.42 27.05 -28.71
CA GLU A 148 -42.27 27.97 -27.58
C GLU A 148 -40.83 27.91 -27.04
N VAL A 149 -40.25 29.10 -26.79
CA VAL A 149 -38.92 29.22 -26.19
C VAL A 149 -39.09 29.38 -24.68
N VAL A 150 -38.66 28.37 -23.94
CA VAL A 150 -38.68 28.35 -22.47
C VAL A 150 -37.40 28.93 -21.92
N HIS A 151 -36.25 28.50 -22.45
CA HIS A 151 -34.92 28.90 -21.95
C HIS A 151 -34.04 29.54 -23.01
N SER A 152 -33.96 28.98 -24.22
CA SER A 152 -32.97 29.42 -25.22
C SER A 152 -33.41 29.18 -26.65
N THR A 153 -32.85 29.98 -27.56
CA THR A 153 -32.93 29.71 -29.01
C THR A 153 -31.71 28.94 -29.49
N TYR A 154 -31.85 28.19 -30.58
CA TYR A 154 -30.84 27.27 -31.09
C TYR A 154 -30.49 27.53 -32.56
N PRO A 155 -29.34 27.02 -33.06
CA PRO A 155 -28.99 27.06 -34.48
C PRO A 155 -30.09 26.51 -35.39
N SER A 156 -30.11 26.95 -36.65
CA SER A 156 -31.12 26.53 -37.63
C SER A 156 -31.17 25.01 -37.83
N THR A 157 -30.02 24.33 -37.76
CA THR A 157 -29.90 22.86 -37.82
C THR A 157 -30.61 22.17 -36.66
N VAL A 158 -30.50 22.71 -35.44
CA VAL A 158 -31.19 22.19 -34.26
C VAL A 158 -32.69 22.43 -34.38
N ASN A 159 -33.12 23.65 -34.73
CA ASN A 159 -34.55 23.97 -34.88
C ASN A 159 -35.22 23.12 -35.96
N ALA A 160 -34.55 22.91 -37.10
CA ALA A 160 -35.06 22.08 -38.18
C ALA A 160 -35.26 20.61 -37.77
N ARG A 161 -34.50 20.13 -36.78
CA ARG A 161 -34.56 18.76 -36.27
C ARG A 161 -35.28 18.63 -34.92
N MET A 162 -35.88 19.70 -34.40
CA MET A 162 -36.45 19.71 -33.04
C MET A 162 -37.56 18.66 -32.88
N GLU A 163 -38.58 18.68 -33.75
CA GLU A 163 -39.69 17.73 -33.71
C GLU A 163 -39.31 16.34 -34.21
N SER A 164 -38.42 16.24 -35.21
CA SER A 164 -38.09 14.97 -35.86
C SER A 164 -37.06 14.13 -35.11
N THR A 165 -36.23 14.76 -34.26
CA THR A 165 -35.04 14.13 -33.69
C THR A 165 -34.85 14.46 -32.21
N ILE A 166 -34.75 15.75 -31.85
CA ILE A 166 -34.44 16.14 -30.47
C ILE A 166 -35.57 15.72 -29.51
N LYS A 167 -36.82 16.07 -29.82
CA LYS A 167 -37.97 15.75 -28.97
C LYS A 167 -38.20 14.25 -28.81
N PRO A 168 -38.15 13.41 -29.87
CA PRO A 168 -38.14 11.95 -29.73
C PRO A 168 -37.03 11.42 -28.83
N PHE A 169 -35.79 11.91 -28.99
CA PHE A 169 -34.66 11.51 -28.13
C PHE A 169 -34.90 11.88 -26.66
N VAL A 170 -35.35 13.11 -26.40
CA VAL A 170 -35.66 13.60 -25.05
C VAL A 170 -36.74 12.76 -24.40
N LEU A 171 -37.85 12.49 -25.10
CA LEU A 171 -38.93 11.63 -24.59
C LEU A 171 -38.45 10.21 -24.30
N LYS A 172 -37.61 9.64 -25.19
CA LYS A 172 -37.07 8.30 -25.01
C LYS A 172 -36.09 8.21 -23.84
N ALA A 173 -35.21 9.18 -23.68
CA ALA A 173 -34.30 9.26 -22.55
C ALA A 173 -35.05 9.44 -21.22
N LEU A 174 -36.12 10.24 -21.20
CA LEU A 174 -37.00 10.37 -20.05
C LEU A 174 -37.71 9.06 -19.70
N GLU A 175 -38.22 8.31 -20.70
CA GLU A 175 -38.81 6.99 -20.47
C GLU A 175 -37.83 6.06 -19.74
N VAL A 176 -36.60 5.98 -20.26
CA VAL A 176 -35.54 5.12 -19.71
C VAL A 176 -35.16 5.56 -18.30
N ASN A 177 -34.80 6.83 -18.12
CA ASN A 177 -34.30 7.33 -16.84
C ASN A 177 -35.39 7.33 -15.76
N ASN A 178 -36.64 7.67 -16.09
CA ASN A 178 -37.73 7.62 -15.11
C ASN A 178 -38.07 6.19 -14.69
N THR A 179 -37.95 5.21 -15.60
CA THR A 179 -38.10 3.78 -15.24
C THR A 179 -37.03 3.34 -14.24
N ILE A 180 -35.79 3.77 -14.45
CA ILE A 180 -34.67 3.49 -13.53
C ILE A 180 -34.89 4.21 -12.19
N ILE A 181 -35.28 5.47 -12.19
CA ILE A 181 -35.59 6.24 -10.96
C ILE A 181 -36.73 5.57 -10.17
N ALA A 182 -37.80 5.12 -10.84
CA ALA A 182 -38.89 4.39 -10.20
C ALA A 182 -38.41 3.05 -9.59
N THR A 183 -37.43 2.40 -10.21
CA THR A 183 -36.83 1.18 -9.68
C THR A 183 -36.06 1.47 -8.39
N PHE A 184 -35.27 2.54 -8.36
CA PHE A 184 -34.55 2.97 -7.16
C PHE A 184 -35.50 3.45 -6.06
N GLU A 185 -36.59 4.15 -6.40
CA GLU A 185 -37.63 4.56 -5.46
C GLU A 185 -38.17 3.37 -4.67
N ASN A 186 -38.47 2.27 -5.37
CA ASN A 186 -38.92 1.03 -4.74
C ASN A 186 -37.84 0.39 -3.86
N LYS A 187 -36.58 0.30 -4.34
CA LYS A 187 -35.47 -0.31 -3.57
C LYS A 187 -35.08 0.50 -2.34
N LEU A 188 -35.25 1.83 -2.40
CA LEU A 188 -35.09 2.74 -1.26
C LEU A 188 -36.29 2.73 -0.32
N SER A 189 -37.32 1.92 -0.58
CA SER A 189 -38.56 1.87 0.22
C SER A 189 -39.23 3.24 0.38
N LEU A 190 -39.16 4.07 -0.66
CA LEU A 190 -39.84 5.36 -0.70
C LEU A 190 -41.31 5.21 -1.11
N PRO A 191 -42.20 6.16 -0.75
CA PRO A 191 -43.56 6.19 -1.23
C PRO A 191 -43.61 6.31 -2.75
N ALA A 192 -44.58 5.66 -3.38
CA ALA A 192 -44.75 5.73 -4.83
C ALA A 192 -44.83 7.19 -5.34
N GLY A 193 -43.93 7.52 -6.26
CA GLY A 193 -43.76 8.82 -6.88
C GLY A 193 -42.90 9.83 -6.09
N ALA A 194 -42.31 9.49 -4.95
CA ALA A 194 -41.48 10.42 -4.17
C ALA A 194 -40.28 10.98 -4.99
N LEU A 195 -39.51 10.11 -5.66
CA LEU A 195 -38.39 10.53 -6.52
C LEU A 195 -38.86 11.03 -7.89
N LEU A 196 -39.93 10.44 -8.43
CA LEU A 196 -40.46 10.85 -9.73
C LEU A 196 -41.06 12.27 -9.70
N LYS A 197 -41.67 12.69 -8.58
CA LYS A 197 -42.17 14.06 -8.41
C LYS A 197 -41.04 15.09 -8.45
N CYS A 198 -39.86 14.73 -7.95
CA CYS A 198 -38.67 15.58 -8.09
C CYS A 198 -38.27 15.78 -9.57
N HIS A 199 -38.70 14.91 -10.48
CA HIS A 199 -38.38 14.90 -11.90
C HIS A 199 -39.61 15.15 -12.78
N SER A 200 -40.52 16.03 -12.33
CA SER A 200 -41.73 16.38 -13.06
C SER A 200 -41.44 16.86 -14.49
N LEU A 201 -42.28 16.43 -15.45
CA LEU A 201 -42.19 16.88 -16.83
C LEU A 201 -42.58 18.36 -17.00
N GLU A 202 -43.50 18.84 -16.16
CA GLU A 202 -44.11 20.17 -16.24
C GLU A 202 -43.28 21.26 -15.57
N GLU A 203 -42.53 20.90 -14.53
CA GLU A 203 -41.64 21.84 -13.85
C GLU A 203 -40.39 22.07 -14.72
N PRO A 204 -40.01 23.33 -14.99
CA PRO A 204 -38.73 23.63 -15.61
C PRO A 204 -37.59 22.96 -14.83
N SER A 205 -36.60 22.45 -15.54
CA SER A 205 -35.44 21.77 -14.94
C SER A 205 -34.18 22.05 -15.73
N GLY A 206 -33.03 21.70 -15.16
CA GLY A 206 -31.77 21.69 -15.90
C GLY A 206 -31.57 20.44 -16.77
N SER A 207 -32.61 19.63 -17.00
CA SER A 207 -32.47 18.41 -17.81
C SER A 207 -32.20 18.76 -19.27
N GLU A 208 -31.26 18.06 -19.90
CA GLU A 208 -30.71 18.47 -21.20
C GLU A 208 -30.20 17.31 -22.03
N GLY A 209 -30.37 17.41 -23.36
CA GLY A 209 -29.72 16.57 -24.35
C GLY A 209 -28.49 17.29 -24.90
N ARG A 210 -27.35 16.60 -25.00
CA ARG A 210 -26.09 17.20 -25.43
C ARG A 210 -25.38 16.33 -26.46
N THR A 211 -24.91 16.96 -27.54
CA THR A 211 -23.99 16.32 -28.49
C THR A 211 -22.62 16.98 -28.41
N ILE A 212 -21.59 16.17 -28.17
CA ILE A 212 -20.21 16.59 -27.86
C ILE A 212 -19.27 16.08 -28.94
N LYS A 213 -18.38 16.97 -29.40
CA LYS A 213 -17.29 16.66 -30.33
C LYS A 213 -15.95 17.00 -29.67
N SER A 214 -15.05 16.01 -29.62
CA SER A 214 -13.64 16.22 -29.31
C SER A 214 -12.84 16.19 -30.61
N SER A 215 -12.04 17.23 -30.83
CA SER A 215 -11.23 17.39 -32.04
C SER A 215 -10.05 16.39 -32.10
N LEU A 216 -9.50 16.21 -33.31
CA LEU A 216 -8.38 15.32 -33.60
C LEU A 216 -7.08 15.76 -32.91
N ARG A 217 -6.31 14.78 -32.41
CA ARG A 217 -4.96 14.98 -31.88
C ARG A 217 -4.04 15.47 -33.01
N ARG A 218 -3.62 16.75 -32.97
CA ARG A 218 -2.62 17.31 -33.91
C ARG A 218 -1.19 17.35 -33.35
N ASP A 219 -1.00 17.16 -32.04
CA ASP A 219 0.30 17.26 -31.39
C ASP A 219 0.50 16.11 -30.40
N SER A 220 1.56 15.32 -30.57
CA SER A 220 1.80 14.06 -29.84
C SER A 220 2.50 14.23 -28.50
N THR A 221 2.82 15.45 -28.07
CA THR A 221 3.76 15.71 -26.96
C THR A 221 3.13 16.19 -25.65
N LYS A 222 1.80 16.37 -25.56
CA LYS A 222 1.11 16.73 -24.30
C LYS A 222 -0.26 16.04 -24.18
N ASP A 223 -0.44 15.21 -23.16
CA ASP A 223 -1.73 14.62 -22.79
C ASP A 223 -2.67 15.69 -22.22
N ARG A 224 -3.37 16.42 -23.09
CA ARG A 224 -4.37 17.40 -22.67
C ARG A 224 -5.69 16.69 -22.36
N ILE A 225 -6.16 16.87 -21.13
CA ILE A 225 -7.43 16.31 -20.63
C ILE A 225 -8.59 16.93 -21.43
N ALA A 226 -9.45 16.09 -22.02
CA ALA A 226 -10.60 16.55 -22.83
C ALA A 226 -11.76 17.04 -21.94
N LEU A 227 -11.96 16.40 -20.78
CA LEU A 227 -12.83 16.86 -19.70
C LEU A 227 -12.22 16.43 -18.35
N GLY A 228 -12.02 17.38 -17.45
CA GLY A 228 -11.40 17.19 -16.12
C GLY A 228 -12.12 16.15 -15.25
N ALA A 229 -11.48 15.72 -14.15
CA ALA A 229 -12.11 14.84 -13.17
C ALA A 229 -13.34 15.53 -12.52
N HIS A 230 -14.52 14.92 -12.63
CA HIS A 230 -15.77 15.47 -12.10
C HIS A 230 -16.76 14.36 -11.70
N THR A 231 -17.79 14.77 -10.96
CA THR A 231 -19.04 14.02 -10.80
C THR A 231 -20.16 14.76 -11.54
N ASP A 232 -21.19 14.03 -11.97
CA ASP A 232 -22.33 14.65 -12.64
C ASP A 232 -23.24 15.36 -11.64
N PHE A 233 -23.69 16.56 -11.97
CA PHE A 233 -24.50 17.39 -11.07
C PHE A 233 -25.93 16.88 -10.91
N GLY A 234 -26.44 16.17 -11.92
CA GLY A 234 -27.82 15.74 -12.05
C GLY A 234 -28.16 14.51 -11.22
N SER A 235 -29.19 13.79 -11.64
CA SER A 235 -29.63 12.55 -11.02
C SER A 235 -29.15 11.33 -11.79
N LEU A 236 -29.33 11.34 -13.12
CA LEU A 236 -28.88 10.25 -14.00
C LEU A 236 -28.32 10.81 -15.30
N SER A 237 -27.30 10.13 -15.82
CA SER A 237 -26.73 10.34 -17.14
C SER A 237 -27.00 9.12 -18.02
N PHE A 238 -27.46 9.36 -19.25
CA PHE A 238 -27.69 8.35 -20.28
C PHE A 238 -26.79 8.66 -21.47
N LEU A 239 -25.60 8.04 -21.49
CA LEU A 239 -24.49 8.38 -22.38
C LEU A 239 -24.27 7.32 -23.47
N HIS A 240 -24.11 7.78 -24.71
CA HIS A 240 -23.71 6.99 -25.87
C HIS A 240 -22.43 7.54 -26.46
N ASN A 241 -21.40 6.71 -26.57
CA ASN A 241 -20.14 7.02 -27.21
C ASN A 241 -19.72 5.89 -28.15
N ARG A 242 -19.10 6.27 -29.28
CA ARG A 242 -18.61 5.30 -30.28
C ARG A 242 -17.15 4.89 -30.06
N LEU A 243 -16.36 5.81 -29.50
CA LEU A 243 -14.93 5.62 -29.19
C LEU A 243 -14.69 5.67 -27.68
N GLY A 244 -13.55 5.14 -27.26
CA GLY A 244 -13.08 5.16 -25.88
C GLY A 244 -12.84 6.57 -25.34
N GLY A 245 -12.19 6.64 -24.18
CA GLY A 245 -11.78 7.90 -23.55
C GLY A 245 -12.42 8.17 -22.19
N LEU A 246 -13.57 7.56 -21.88
CA LEU A 246 -14.13 7.63 -20.53
C LEU A 246 -13.24 6.83 -19.57
N GLN A 247 -12.86 7.44 -18.46
CA GLN A 247 -12.21 6.78 -17.34
C GLN A 247 -13.01 7.01 -16.06
N VAL A 248 -13.06 6.00 -15.21
CA VAL A 248 -13.60 6.06 -13.85
C VAL A 248 -12.47 5.88 -12.85
N LEU A 249 -12.66 6.41 -11.64
CA LEU A 249 -11.79 6.13 -10.50
C LEU A 249 -12.55 5.20 -9.54
N PRO A 250 -12.26 3.88 -9.53
CA PRO A 250 -12.96 2.96 -8.65
C PRO A 250 -12.70 3.28 -7.16
N PRO A 251 -13.69 3.15 -6.27
CA PRO A 251 -13.48 3.28 -4.83
C PRO A 251 -12.40 2.31 -4.32
N GLY A 252 -11.50 2.79 -3.45
CA GLY A 252 -10.47 1.96 -2.81
C GLY A 252 -9.36 1.44 -3.73
N ARG A 253 -9.23 1.97 -4.95
CA ARG A 253 -8.15 1.62 -5.88
C ARG A 253 -7.36 2.85 -6.28
N GLU A 254 -6.05 2.66 -6.42
CA GLU A 254 -5.19 3.66 -7.05
C GLU A 254 -5.30 3.55 -8.58
N GLY A 255 -5.45 4.69 -9.26
CA GLY A 255 -5.38 4.79 -10.71
C GLY A 255 -6.72 4.84 -11.47
N TRP A 256 -6.73 5.64 -12.54
CA TRP A 256 -7.87 5.81 -13.45
C TRP A 256 -7.99 4.62 -14.41
N GLN A 257 -9.19 4.05 -14.53
CA GLN A 257 -9.45 2.89 -15.39
C GLN A 257 -10.39 3.24 -16.53
N TYR A 258 -10.10 2.79 -17.76
CA TYR A 258 -10.96 3.07 -18.92
C TYR A 258 -12.26 2.26 -18.91
N VAL A 259 -13.34 2.86 -19.41
CA VAL A 259 -14.59 2.17 -19.71
C VAL A 259 -14.63 1.87 -21.21
N ARG A 260 -14.70 0.59 -21.57
CA ARG A 260 -14.76 0.14 -22.97
C ARG A 260 -16.13 0.50 -23.57
N PRO A 261 -16.22 1.19 -24.72
CA PRO A 261 -17.52 1.36 -25.38
C PRO A 261 -18.02 0.01 -25.90
N LEU A 262 -19.28 -0.34 -25.60
CA LEU A 262 -19.92 -1.55 -26.11
C LEU A 262 -21.02 -1.17 -27.12
N PRO A 263 -20.99 -1.69 -28.36
CA PRO A 263 -22.05 -1.43 -29.34
C PRO A 263 -23.44 -1.81 -28.82
N GLY A 264 -24.44 -0.98 -29.08
CA GLY A 264 -25.83 -1.19 -28.62
C GLY A 264 -26.04 -1.04 -27.11
N HIS A 265 -25.06 -0.49 -26.39
CA HIS A 265 -25.17 -0.21 -24.95
C HIS A 265 -25.02 1.29 -24.69
N ALA A 266 -25.84 1.81 -23.78
CA ALA A 266 -25.59 3.08 -23.13
C ALA A 266 -24.67 2.87 -21.91
N ILE A 267 -23.87 3.86 -21.58
CA ILE A 267 -23.22 3.97 -20.27
C ILE A 267 -24.11 4.86 -19.41
N CYS A 268 -24.51 4.36 -18.25
CA CYS A 268 -25.35 5.10 -17.32
C CYS A 268 -24.61 5.31 -16.01
N ASN A 269 -24.85 6.46 -15.36
CA ASN A 269 -24.31 6.72 -14.04
C ASN A 269 -25.22 7.59 -13.17
N ILE A 270 -25.06 7.43 -11.86
CA ILE A 270 -25.68 8.26 -10.82
C ILE A 270 -24.99 9.63 -10.76
N GLY A 271 -25.77 10.68 -10.55
CA GLY A 271 -25.28 12.03 -10.27
C GLY A 271 -25.55 12.48 -8.83
N ASP A 272 -24.91 13.59 -8.46
CA ASP A 272 -24.88 14.13 -7.10
C ASP A 272 -26.28 14.33 -6.47
N THR A 273 -27.27 14.80 -7.23
CA THR A 273 -28.61 15.06 -6.66
C THR A 273 -29.32 13.78 -6.25
N LEU A 274 -29.14 12.67 -6.99
CA LEU A 274 -29.75 11.40 -6.64
C LEU A 274 -29.02 10.72 -5.46
N THR A 275 -27.70 10.91 -5.34
CA THR A 275 -26.94 10.57 -4.12
C THR A 275 -27.45 11.34 -2.90
N LEU A 276 -27.74 12.64 -3.06
CA LEU A 276 -28.27 13.46 -1.97
C LEU A 276 -29.69 13.02 -1.55
N LEU A 277 -30.59 12.84 -2.53
CA LEU A 277 -31.97 12.41 -2.27
C LEU A 277 -32.04 11.04 -1.59
N SER A 278 -31.10 10.13 -1.92
CA SER A 278 -31.01 8.78 -1.34
C SER A 278 -30.22 8.70 -0.02
N GLY A 279 -29.77 9.83 0.55
CA GLY A 279 -28.98 9.85 1.78
C GLY A 279 -27.64 9.12 1.68
N GLY A 280 -27.03 9.12 0.49
CA GLY A 280 -25.71 8.52 0.25
C GLY A 280 -25.74 7.04 -0.16
N ILE A 281 -26.91 6.40 -0.25
CA ILE A 281 -27.02 4.99 -0.62
C ILE A 281 -26.66 4.76 -2.10
N LEU A 282 -27.09 5.65 -3.01
CA LEU A 282 -26.73 5.60 -4.43
C LEU A 282 -25.48 6.44 -4.67
N HIS A 283 -24.45 5.88 -5.30
CA HIS A 283 -23.14 6.51 -5.37
C HIS A 283 -22.89 7.22 -6.69
N SER A 284 -22.57 8.52 -6.64
CA SER A 284 -22.04 9.30 -7.75
C SER A 284 -20.51 9.23 -7.73
N ASN A 285 -19.89 8.71 -8.79
CA ASN A 285 -18.46 8.44 -8.82
C ASN A 285 -17.67 9.36 -9.76
N LEU A 286 -16.40 9.60 -9.42
CA LEU A 286 -15.48 10.42 -10.18
C LEU A 286 -15.14 9.77 -11.52
N HIS A 287 -15.29 10.57 -12.57
CA HIS A 287 -14.93 10.18 -13.92
C HIS A 287 -14.28 11.34 -14.67
N ARG A 288 -13.50 11.01 -15.71
CA ARG A 288 -12.87 11.98 -16.60
C ARG A 288 -12.91 11.50 -18.03
N VAL A 289 -12.69 12.40 -18.98
CA VAL A 289 -12.57 12.05 -20.39
C VAL A 289 -11.17 12.38 -20.90
N MET A 290 -10.45 11.32 -21.25
CA MET A 290 -9.18 11.36 -21.97
C MET A 290 -9.43 11.24 -23.47
N PRO A 291 -8.46 11.61 -24.32
CA PRO A 291 -8.46 11.19 -25.72
C PRO A 291 -8.68 9.67 -25.84
N PRO A 292 -9.36 9.18 -26.90
CA PRO A 292 -9.49 7.75 -27.12
C PRO A 292 -8.12 7.05 -27.14
N PRO A 293 -7.99 5.86 -26.54
CA PRO A 293 -6.71 5.17 -26.46
C PRO A 293 -6.34 4.47 -27.78
N GLY A 294 -5.04 4.17 -27.94
CA GLY A 294 -4.53 3.38 -29.07
C GLY A 294 -4.86 3.95 -30.45
N ALA A 295 -5.22 3.08 -31.39
CA ALA A 295 -5.56 3.44 -32.77
C ALA A 295 -6.80 4.35 -32.89
N GLN A 296 -7.63 4.44 -31.85
CA GLN A 296 -8.79 5.34 -31.81
C GLN A 296 -8.39 6.81 -31.62
N ALA A 297 -7.18 7.10 -31.13
CA ALA A 297 -6.71 8.47 -30.85
C ALA A 297 -6.67 9.38 -32.09
N GLY A 298 -6.58 8.78 -33.29
CA GLY A 298 -6.54 9.47 -34.57
C GLY A 298 -7.91 9.82 -35.17
N LEU A 299 -9.00 9.61 -34.43
CA LEU A 299 -10.38 9.83 -34.91
C LEU A 299 -11.10 10.88 -34.06
N PRO A 300 -12.01 11.68 -34.67
CA PRO A 300 -12.85 12.59 -33.90
C PRO A 300 -13.78 11.77 -32.99
N ARG A 301 -13.81 12.13 -31.70
CA ARG A 301 -14.66 11.46 -30.72
C ARG A 301 -15.99 12.21 -30.61
N TRP A 302 -17.08 11.47 -30.81
CA TRP A 302 -18.43 11.95 -30.63
C TRP A 302 -19.11 11.24 -29.45
N SER A 303 -19.91 11.99 -28.70
CA SER A 303 -20.85 11.42 -27.71
C SER A 303 -22.16 12.19 -27.67
N VAL A 304 -23.26 11.46 -27.46
CA VAL A 304 -24.59 11.98 -27.16
C VAL A 304 -24.92 11.59 -25.73
N VAL A 305 -25.41 12.53 -24.93
CA VAL A 305 -25.80 12.27 -23.55
C VAL A 305 -27.09 13.01 -23.20
N PHE A 306 -27.95 12.35 -22.43
CA PHE A 306 -29.07 13.01 -21.75
C PHE A 306 -28.80 13.06 -20.24
N PHE A 307 -28.80 14.26 -19.68
CA PHE A 307 -28.70 14.48 -18.24
C PHE A 307 -30.08 14.73 -17.66
N SER A 308 -30.53 13.86 -16.76
CA SER A 308 -31.74 14.09 -15.97
C SER A 308 -31.41 14.85 -14.70
N ARG A 309 -32.21 15.86 -14.38
CA ARG A 309 -32.06 16.69 -13.18
C ARG A 309 -33.43 16.95 -12.53
N PRO A 310 -33.48 17.16 -11.21
CA PRO A 310 -34.71 17.56 -10.56
C PRO A 310 -35.24 18.92 -11.06
N GLY A 311 -36.53 19.16 -10.84
CA GLY A 311 -37.17 20.46 -11.01
C GLY A 311 -36.46 21.54 -10.20
N GLN A 312 -36.45 22.77 -10.71
CA GLN A 312 -35.63 23.85 -10.14
C GLN A 312 -35.93 24.18 -8.69
N SER A 313 -37.20 24.07 -8.29
CA SER A 313 -37.68 24.40 -6.95
C SER A 313 -37.46 23.27 -5.95
N VAL A 314 -37.14 22.06 -6.43
CA VAL A 314 -36.93 20.88 -5.60
C VAL A 314 -35.77 21.12 -4.64
N ARG A 315 -36.02 20.98 -3.34
CA ARG A 315 -34.97 20.99 -2.31
C ARG A 315 -34.16 19.71 -2.41
N VAL A 316 -32.85 19.86 -2.60
CA VAL A 316 -31.95 18.71 -2.69
C VAL A 316 -31.50 18.35 -1.28
N ARG A 317 -32.23 17.45 -0.63
CA ARG A 317 -31.93 16.90 0.70
C ARG A 317 -32.25 15.41 0.74
N ALA A 318 -31.68 14.68 1.68
CA ALA A 318 -32.08 13.30 1.92
C ALA A 318 -33.57 13.20 2.28
N LEU A 319 -34.24 12.21 1.69
CA LEU A 319 -35.66 11.90 1.91
C LEU A 319 -35.85 10.97 3.13
N ALA A 320 -35.14 11.25 4.22
CA ALA A 320 -35.15 10.43 5.44
C ALA A 320 -36.48 10.48 6.21
N ASP A 321 -37.29 11.51 5.97
CA ASP A 321 -38.66 11.64 6.46
C ASP A 321 -39.66 10.76 5.70
N GLU A 322 -39.27 10.25 4.51
CA GLU A 322 -40.13 9.42 3.66
C GLU A 322 -39.64 7.97 3.55
N SER A 323 -38.42 7.64 4.00
CA SER A 323 -37.87 6.28 3.99
C SER A 323 -37.05 5.95 5.23
N GLU A 324 -37.44 4.89 5.95
CA GLU A 324 -36.66 4.35 7.06
C GLU A 324 -35.31 3.80 6.59
N VAL A 325 -35.19 3.29 5.35
CA VAL A 325 -33.89 2.82 4.80
C VAL A 325 -32.90 3.98 4.66
N ILE A 326 -33.37 5.14 4.18
CA ILE A 326 -32.55 6.35 4.05
C ILE A 326 -32.20 6.89 5.44
N LYS A 327 -33.16 6.92 6.35
CA LYS A 327 -32.97 7.36 7.73
C LYS A 327 -31.95 6.49 8.48
N ASP A 328 -32.07 5.17 8.39
CA ASP A 328 -31.13 4.21 8.97
C ASP A 328 -29.71 4.38 8.42
N ALA A 329 -29.57 4.72 7.13
CA ALA A 329 -28.28 5.02 6.55
C ALA A 329 -27.67 6.30 7.15
N LEU A 330 -28.47 7.36 7.33
CA LEU A 330 -28.01 8.61 7.95
C LEU A 330 -27.71 8.48 9.45
N ASP A 331 -28.47 7.68 10.19
CA ASP A 331 -28.29 7.50 11.63
C ASP A 331 -27.00 6.74 11.99
N LYS A 332 -26.40 6.04 11.01
CA LYS A 332 -25.08 5.39 11.13
C LYS A 332 -23.90 6.34 10.88
N MET A 333 -24.17 7.57 10.43
CA MET A 333 -23.15 8.56 10.08
C MET A 333 -22.85 9.50 11.27
N SER A 334 -21.66 10.09 11.28
CA SER A 334 -21.37 11.17 12.24
C SER A 334 -22.26 12.41 11.99
N THR A 335 -22.37 13.29 12.98
CA THR A 335 -23.12 14.56 12.85
C THR A 335 -22.62 15.39 11.68
N GLU A 336 -21.31 15.43 11.46
CA GLU A 336 -20.64 16.16 10.37
C GLU A 336 -20.85 15.50 9.00
N GLU A 337 -21.04 14.18 8.96
CA GLU A 337 -21.35 13.42 7.74
C GLU A 337 -22.81 13.58 7.34
N ARG A 338 -23.73 13.50 8.31
CA ARG A 338 -25.16 13.70 8.11
C ARG A 338 -25.48 15.09 7.53
N ALA A 339 -24.82 16.14 8.04
CA ALA A 339 -25.00 17.51 7.56
C ALA A 339 -24.73 17.70 6.05
N ARG A 340 -24.01 16.77 5.40
CA ARG A 340 -23.68 16.84 3.96
C ARG A 340 -24.87 16.52 3.06
N TYR A 341 -25.88 15.83 3.60
CA TYR A 341 -27.08 15.41 2.87
C TYR A 341 -28.26 16.36 3.05
N GLU A 342 -28.03 17.52 3.69
CA GLU A 342 -29.03 18.57 3.91
C GLU A 342 -28.49 19.97 3.49
N PRO A 343 -28.04 20.18 2.23
CA PRO A 343 -27.31 21.39 1.82
C PRO A 343 -28.12 22.72 1.74
N GLU A 344 -29.30 22.82 2.37
CA GLU A 344 -30.19 24.00 2.35
C GLU A 344 -30.27 24.73 0.99
N ALA A 345 -30.38 23.98 -0.11
CA ALA A 345 -30.40 24.53 -1.46
C ALA A 345 -31.46 23.85 -2.33
N THR A 346 -32.02 24.61 -3.27
CA THR A 346 -32.82 24.04 -4.36
C THR A 346 -31.93 23.47 -5.46
N ALA A 347 -32.47 22.61 -6.33
CA ALA A 347 -31.72 22.05 -7.44
C ALA A 347 -31.22 23.15 -8.41
N GLY A 348 -32.01 24.21 -8.59
CA GLY A 348 -31.60 25.39 -9.36
C GLY A 348 -30.41 26.12 -8.75
N GLU A 349 -30.43 26.35 -7.43
CA GLU A 349 -29.33 27.00 -6.70
C GLU A 349 -28.07 26.13 -6.67
N TRP A 350 -28.24 24.83 -6.44
CA TRP A 350 -27.16 23.84 -6.45
C TRP A 350 -26.42 23.84 -7.79
N PHE A 351 -27.18 23.85 -8.90
CA PHE A 351 -26.64 23.89 -10.24
C PHE A 351 -25.95 25.23 -10.55
N ALA A 352 -26.61 26.36 -10.24
CA ALA A 352 -26.06 27.69 -10.51
C ALA A 352 -24.73 27.95 -9.77
N ARG A 353 -24.62 27.51 -8.50
CA ARG A 353 -23.37 27.59 -7.71
C ARG A 353 -22.23 26.84 -8.39
N ARG A 354 -22.45 25.62 -8.88
CA ARG A 354 -21.42 24.79 -9.53
C ARG A 354 -20.97 25.35 -10.88
N VAL A 355 -21.90 25.84 -11.72
CA VAL A 355 -21.58 26.37 -13.07
C VAL A 355 -20.80 27.69 -13.01
N LYS A 356 -21.05 28.53 -12.01
CA LYS A 356 -20.40 29.85 -11.85
C LYS A 356 -18.87 29.76 -11.83
N TYR A 357 -18.30 28.70 -11.27
CA TYR A 357 -16.84 28.55 -11.09
C TYR A 357 -16.11 27.84 -12.24
N LEU A 358 -16.81 27.34 -13.27
CA LEU A 358 -16.20 26.62 -14.41
C LEU A 358 -15.81 27.53 -15.59
N ARG A 359 -16.36 28.76 -15.66
CA ARG A 359 -16.13 29.68 -16.79
C ARG A 359 -14.81 30.45 -16.63
N THR A 360 -13.99 30.44 -17.67
CA THR A 360 -12.72 31.20 -17.78
C THR A 360 -12.86 32.68 -17.41
N LYS A 361 -13.94 33.35 -17.83
CA LYS A 361 -14.22 34.77 -17.55
C LYS A 361 -14.39 35.11 -16.06
N ASN A 362 -14.65 34.12 -15.19
CA ASN A 362 -14.86 34.32 -13.74
C ASN A 362 -13.61 34.01 -12.89
N MET A 363 -12.49 33.61 -13.51
CA MET A 363 -11.24 33.33 -12.82
C MET A 363 -10.44 34.62 -12.55
N LYS A 364 -10.30 35.00 -11.28
CA LYS A 364 -9.43 36.10 -10.81
C LYS A 364 -8.32 35.59 -9.87
N GLY A 365 -7.75 34.42 -10.15
CA GLY A 365 -6.62 33.83 -9.40
C GLY A 365 -6.80 32.35 -9.02
N PRO A 366 -5.75 31.69 -8.48
CA PRO A 366 -5.74 30.26 -8.12
C PRO A 366 -6.79 29.89 -7.05
N GLU A 367 -7.15 30.85 -6.19
CA GLU A 367 -8.08 30.66 -5.07
C GLU A 367 -9.52 30.36 -5.52
N ASN A 368 -9.94 30.87 -6.69
CA ASN A 368 -11.28 30.63 -7.24
C ASN A 368 -11.43 29.25 -7.88
N TRP A 369 -10.32 28.60 -8.27
CA TRP A 369 -10.30 27.24 -8.80
C TRP A 369 -10.57 26.20 -7.69
N GLN A 370 -10.02 26.44 -6.50
CA GLN A 370 -10.23 25.57 -5.33
C GLN A 370 -11.68 25.61 -4.80
N ALA A 371 -12.36 26.75 -4.90
CA ALA A 371 -13.77 26.91 -4.50
C ALA A 371 -14.77 26.10 -5.36
N SER A 372 -14.43 25.78 -6.61
CA SER A 372 -15.25 24.93 -7.50
C SER A 372 -15.21 23.44 -7.14
N ARG A 373 -14.19 23.05 -6.35
CA ARG A 373 -13.85 21.68 -6.00
C ARG A 373 -14.02 21.40 -4.51
N VAL A 374 -14.84 22.14 -3.76
CA VAL A 374 -15.00 21.98 -2.29
C VAL A 374 -15.20 20.51 -1.85
N LYS A 375 -15.81 19.62 -2.65
CA LYS A 375 -15.91 18.18 -2.32
C LYS A 375 -14.62 17.38 -2.56
N VAL A 376 -13.87 17.69 -3.63
CA VAL A 376 -12.56 17.08 -3.92
C VAL A 376 -11.48 17.69 -3.04
N LEU A 377 -11.48 19.00 -2.80
CA LEU A 377 -10.65 19.64 -1.78
C LEU A 377 -11.01 19.11 -0.39
N ARG A 378 -12.27 18.76 -0.08
CA ARG A 378 -12.63 18.12 1.21
C ARG A 378 -12.28 16.64 1.29
N MET A 379 -12.31 15.89 0.19
CA MET A 379 -11.84 14.50 0.18
C MET A 379 -10.32 14.44 0.19
N THR A 380 -9.65 15.32 -0.54
CA THR A 380 -8.21 15.52 -0.47
C THR A 380 -7.81 16.12 0.87
N ILE A 381 -8.56 17.05 1.48
CA ILE A 381 -8.33 17.52 2.86
C ILE A 381 -8.64 16.39 3.84
N LYS A 382 -9.69 15.58 3.66
CA LYS A 382 -9.98 14.45 4.54
C LYS A 382 -8.89 13.38 4.44
N GLN A 383 -8.45 13.03 3.24
CA GLN A 383 -7.32 12.13 3.01
C GLN A 383 -6.01 12.75 3.50
N VAL A 384 -5.76 14.04 3.28
CA VAL A 384 -4.57 14.73 3.81
C VAL A 384 -4.63 14.86 5.33
N VAL A 385 -5.81 15.05 5.92
CA VAL A 385 -5.99 15.09 7.39
C VAL A 385 -5.90 13.69 7.97
N GLU A 386 -6.48 12.66 7.37
CA GLU A 386 -6.35 11.26 7.81
C GLU A 386 -4.90 10.77 7.64
N LEU A 387 -4.25 11.13 6.53
CA LEU A 387 -2.83 10.86 6.29
C LEU A 387 -1.96 11.68 7.25
N SER A 388 -2.31 12.94 7.54
CA SER A 388 -1.61 13.77 8.54
C SER A 388 -1.79 13.22 9.95
N ASP A 389 -2.99 12.82 10.34
CA ASP A 389 -3.30 12.22 11.65
C ASP A 389 -2.60 10.86 11.79
N THR A 390 -2.54 10.07 10.72
CA THR A 390 -1.82 8.79 10.69
C THR A 390 -0.32 9.00 10.75
N TYR A 391 0.20 9.96 9.98
CA TYR A 391 1.59 10.39 10.00
C TYR A 391 1.99 10.89 11.39
N GLU A 392 1.23 11.80 12.01
CA GLU A 392 1.50 12.35 13.34
C GLU A 392 1.46 11.26 14.42
N ARG A 393 0.48 10.34 14.36
CA ARG A 393 0.41 9.20 15.29
C ARG A 393 1.63 8.29 15.13
N LEU A 394 2.01 7.98 13.89
CA LEU A 394 3.14 7.12 13.59
C LEU A 394 4.46 7.77 14.02
N GLN A 395 4.69 9.02 13.65
CA GLN A 395 5.84 9.81 14.07
C GLN A 395 5.96 9.84 15.60
N LYS A 396 4.87 10.14 16.30
CA LYS A 396 4.86 10.16 17.77
C LYS A 396 5.20 8.80 18.38
N ARG A 397 4.76 7.68 17.79
CA ARG A 397 5.12 6.33 18.25
C ARG A 397 6.60 6.02 18.00
N VAL A 398 7.10 6.36 16.82
CA VAL A 398 8.50 6.14 16.40
C VAL A 398 9.49 6.96 17.24
N GLU A 399 9.10 8.15 17.69
CA GLU A 399 9.90 9.02 18.57
C GLU A 399 9.72 8.72 20.07
N ALA A 400 8.78 7.85 20.44
CA ALA A 400 8.51 7.53 21.83
C ALA A 400 9.68 6.77 22.49
N ASP A 401 9.80 6.91 23.81
CA ASP A 401 10.66 6.02 24.59
C ASP A 401 10.03 4.60 24.59
N PRO A 402 10.74 3.57 24.11
CA PRO A 402 10.21 2.21 24.11
C PRO A 402 10.05 1.64 25.53
N GLY A 403 10.72 2.25 26.53
CA GLY A 403 10.71 1.79 27.91
C GLY A 403 11.51 0.50 28.11
N LEU A 404 11.16 -0.23 29.18
CA LEU A 404 11.65 -1.59 29.41
C LEU A 404 10.69 -2.61 28.77
N PRO A 405 11.18 -3.82 28.40
CA PRO A 405 10.32 -4.90 27.96
C PRO A 405 9.19 -5.20 28.93
N VAL A 406 7.99 -5.42 28.40
CA VAL A 406 6.82 -5.76 29.22
C VAL A 406 7.06 -7.09 29.97
N PRO A 407 6.57 -7.21 31.21
CA PRO A 407 6.85 -8.37 32.06
C PRO A 407 6.14 -9.65 31.62
N ASN A 408 5.06 -9.54 30.85
CA ASN A 408 4.16 -10.64 30.47
C ASN A 408 4.08 -10.83 28.94
N PRO A 409 5.19 -11.10 28.25
CA PRO A 409 5.16 -11.23 26.81
C PRO A 409 4.44 -12.51 26.35
N SER A 410 4.06 -12.54 25.09
CA SER A 410 3.62 -13.76 24.42
C SER A 410 4.70 -14.84 24.49
N VAL A 411 4.31 -16.11 24.51
CA VAL A 411 5.22 -17.25 24.66
C VAL A 411 5.60 -17.79 23.27
N PRO A 412 6.86 -17.67 22.83
CA PRO A 412 7.28 -18.20 21.54
C PRO A 412 7.40 -19.72 21.56
N PHE A 413 7.20 -20.36 20.41
CA PHE A 413 7.37 -21.80 20.24
C PHE A 413 8.71 -22.33 20.78
N TRP A 414 9.79 -21.56 20.58
CA TRP A 414 11.15 -21.90 21.01
C TRP A 414 11.33 -22.02 22.53
N HIS A 415 10.41 -21.48 23.32
CA HIS A 415 10.49 -21.42 24.77
C HIS A 415 9.68 -22.54 25.46
N ASP A 416 9.18 -23.53 24.72
CA ASP A 416 8.54 -24.71 25.30
C ASP A 416 9.45 -25.42 26.31
N VAL A 417 10.73 -25.57 25.95
CA VAL A 417 11.77 -26.08 26.84
C VAL A 417 12.81 -24.99 27.06
N LEU A 418 12.73 -24.32 28.21
CA LEU A 418 13.68 -23.29 28.60
C LEU A 418 15.08 -23.86 28.84
N SER A 419 16.09 -23.07 28.49
CA SER A 419 17.48 -23.38 28.80
C SER A 419 17.71 -23.37 30.32
N PRO A 420 18.61 -24.21 30.88
CA PRO A 420 18.96 -24.15 32.29
C PRO A 420 19.47 -22.78 32.77
N ILE A 421 19.96 -21.95 31.85
CA ILE A 421 20.44 -20.59 32.14
C ILE A 421 19.39 -19.50 31.87
N ALA A 422 18.15 -19.87 31.51
CA ALA A 422 17.08 -18.91 31.16
C ALA A 422 16.89 -17.86 32.26
N SER A 423 16.79 -18.29 33.51
CA SER A 423 16.71 -17.41 34.68
C SER A 423 17.99 -17.47 35.51
N HIS A 424 19.16 -17.40 34.85
CA HIS A 424 20.45 -17.42 35.54
C HIS A 424 20.56 -16.23 36.52
N ASP A 425 20.70 -16.55 37.80
CA ASP A 425 20.71 -15.58 38.89
C ASP A 425 22.11 -15.40 39.48
N LEU A 426 22.72 -14.25 39.21
CA LEU A 426 23.93 -13.81 39.90
C LEU A 426 23.55 -13.19 41.26
N LYS A 427 23.84 -13.89 42.36
CA LYS A 427 23.44 -13.49 43.72
C LYS A 427 23.79 -12.04 44.08
N THR A 428 24.96 -11.57 43.66
CA THR A 428 25.44 -10.21 43.93
C THR A 428 26.20 -9.69 42.72
N LEU A 429 25.84 -8.48 42.27
CA LEU A 429 26.53 -7.85 41.17
C LEU A 429 27.95 -7.42 41.59
N PRO A 430 28.97 -7.60 40.73
CA PRO A 430 30.32 -7.12 41.00
C PRO A 430 30.34 -5.58 41.08
N GLU A 431 31.20 -5.01 41.94
CA GLU A 431 31.35 -3.55 42.02
C GLU A 431 31.95 -2.93 40.76
N TYR A 432 32.79 -3.70 40.05
CA TYR A 432 33.47 -3.31 38.82
C TYR A 432 33.63 -4.50 37.88
N VAL A 433 33.47 -4.25 36.58
CA VAL A 433 33.91 -5.13 35.49
C VAL A 433 34.48 -4.28 34.35
N ASP A 434 35.33 -4.88 33.51
CA ASP A 434 35.95 -4.19 32.38
C ASP A 434 34.94 -3.80 31.30
N VAL A 435 33.96 -4.67 31.04
CA VAL A 435 32.89 -4.45 30.06
C VAL A 435 31.53 -4.87 30.62
N VAL A 436 30.54 -3.98 30.51
CA VAL A 436 29.12 -4.34 30.69
C VAL A 436 28.44 -4.47 29.33
N ILE A 437 27.78 -5.59 29.08
CA ILE A 437 26.92 -5.84 27.92
C ILE A 437 25.46 -5.77 28.36
N ILE A 438 24.64 -4.96 27.71
CA ILE A 438 23.21 -4.84 27.99
C ILE A 438 22.44 -5.54 26.88
N GLY A 439 21.77 -6.64 27.22
CA GLY A 439 21.02 -7.50 26.30
C GLY A 439 21.75 -8.82 26.01
N SER A 440 21.03 -9.93 26.19
CA SER A 440 21.57 -11.30 26.03
C SER A 440 21.16 -12.00 24.73
N GLY A 441 20.63 -11.24 23.76
CA GLY A 441 20.35 -11.74 22.42
C GLY A 441 21.62 -12.09 21.62
N ILE A 442 21.46 -12.39 20.33
CA ILE A 442 22.57 -12.78 19.44
C ILE A 442 23.72 -11.77 19.42
N THR A 443 23.41 -10.47 19.51
CA THR A 443 24.42 -9.41 19.60
C THR A 443 25.25 -9.54 20.87
N GLY A 444 24.61 -9.61 22.05
CA GLY A 444 25.34 -9.70 23.31
C GLY A 444 26.17 -10.99 23.42
N ALA A 445 25.60 -12.11 23.00
CA ALA A 445 26.30 -13.40 22.99
C ALA A 445 27.51 -13.40 22.04
N SER A 446 27.39 -12.80 20.85
CA SER A 446 28.51 -12.66 19.91
C SER A 446 29.63 -11.78 20.47
N ALA A 447 29.31 -10.64 21.09
CA ALA A 447 30.31 -9.79 21.74
C ALA A 447 31.06 -10.54 22.84
N GLY A 448 30.31 -11.17 23.77
CA GLY A 448 30.87 -11.96 24.86
C GLY A 448 31.77 -13.09 24.35
N HIS A 449 31.29 -13.87 23.37
CA HIS A 449 32.06 -14.93 22.73
C HIS A 449 33.35 -14.41 22.09
N THR A 450 33.26 -13.30 21.35
CA THR A 450 34.40 -12.71 20.66
C THR A 450 35.47 -12.23 21.64
N PHE A 451 35.11 -11.62 22.77
CA PHE A 451 36.08 -11.19 23.78
C PHE A 451 36.96 -12.35 24.25
N PHE A 452 36.39 -13.47 24.63
CA PHE A 452 37.16 -14.61 25.14
C PHE A 452 37.90 -15.38 24.04
N ARG A 453 37.42 -15.36 22.79
CA ARG A 453 38.05 -16.06 21.66
C ARG A 453 39.15 -15.25 20.96
N LYS A 454 39.10 -13.92 21.00
CA LYS A 454 40.01 -13.03 20.24
C LYS A 454 40.97 -12.24 21.14
N GLY A 455 41.38 -12.83 22.26
CA GLY A 455 42.50 -12.33 23.07
C GLY A 455 42.11 -11.54 24.32
N GLY A 456 40.83 -11.25 24.54
CA GLY A 456 40.30 -10.68 25.79
C GLY A 456 40.11 -11.69 26.91
N HIS A 457 40.91 -12.75 26.94
CA HIS A 457 40.79 -13.83 27.90
C HIS A 457 40.90 -13.37 29.36
N GLU A 458 41.61 -12.27 29.64
CA GLU A 458 41.77 -11.75 31.01
C GLU A 458 40.69 -10.74 31.44
N LEU A 459 39.74 -10.43 30.55
CA LEU A 459 38.68 -9.47 30.83
C LEU A 459 37.61 -10.04 31.76
N THR A 460 37.04 -9.15 32.57
CA THR A 460 35.79 -9.38 33.28
C THR A 460 34.62 -8.74 32.53
N VAL A 461 33.59 -9.54 32.26
CA VAL A 461 32.43 -9.14 31.44
C VAL A 461 31.16 -9.47 32.21
N LEU A 462 30.29 -8.47 32.41
CA LEU A 462 28.94 -8.64 32.95
C LEU A 462 27.91 -8.44 31.85
N MET A 463 27.06 -9.43 31.63
CA MET A 463 25.89 -9.34 30.76
C MET A 463 24.63 -9.16 31.61
N LEU A 464 23.88 -8.11 31.33
CA LEU A 464 22.60 -7.78 31.97
C LEU A 464 21.44 -8.06 31.00
N GLU A 465 20.41 -8.76 31.47
CA GLU A 465 19.20 -9.03 30.70
C GLU A 465 17.96 -8.61 31.52
N ALA A 466 17.02 -7.91 30.88
CA ALA A 466 15.83 -7.39 31.55
C ALA A 466 14.83 -8.49 31.90
N ARG A 467 14.78 -9.57 31.12
CA ARG A 467 13.93 -10.75 31.32
C ARG A 467 14.79 -12.01 31.44
N ASP A 468 14.32 -13.14 30.95
CA ASP A 468 15.13 -14.35 30.79
C ASP A 468 16.14 -14.23 29.65
N ALA A 469 17.24 -14.99 29.74
CA ALA A 469 18.29 -15.04 28.75
C ALA A 469 17.74 -15.34 27.35
N CYS A 470 18.16 -14.56 26.35
CA CYS A 470 17.73 -14.65 24.96
C CYS A 470 16.20 -14.52 24.72
N SER A 471 15.43 -13.97 25.66
CA SER A 471 13.95 -13.91 25.55
C SER A 471 13.40 -12.82 24.63
N GLY A 472 14.26 -11.96 24.08
CA GLY A 472 13.89 -10.88 23.15
C GLY A 472 13.76 -11.34 21.69
N ALA A 473 14.06 -10.44 20.76
CA ALA A 473 13.91 -10.65 19.31
C ALA A 473 14.52 -11.97 18.79
N THR A 474 15.72 -12.32 19.25
CA THR A 474 16.42 -13.54 18.82
C THR A 474 15.64 -14.80 19.18
N GLY A 475 15.16 -14.94 20.41
CA GLY A 475 14.37 -16.09 20.86
C GLY A 475 12.94 -16.13 20.32
N ARG A 476 12.57 -15.20 19.43
CA ARG A 476 11.20 -15.02 18.91
C ARG A 476 11.10 -15.01 17.38
N ASN A 477 12.20 -15.10 16.63
CA ASN A 477 12.15 -15.12 15.15
C ASN A 477 11.95 -16.54 14.59
N GLY A 478 11.74 -16.72 13.28
CA GLY A 478 11.55 -18.05 12.67
C GLY A 478 12.81 -18.90 12.46
N GLY A 479 13.99 -18.49 12.93
CA GLY A 479 15.25 -19.21 12.71
C GLY A 479 15.86 -19.03 11.33
N HIS A 480 15.35 -18.06 10.57
CA HIS A 480 15.67 -17.80 9.18
C HIS A 480 17.00 -17.02 9.06
N VAL A 481 18.02 -17.59 8.40
CA VAL A 481 19.33 -16.95 8.17
C VAL A 481 19.51 -16.72 6.66
N LYS A 482 18.74 -15.76 6.13
CA LYS A 482 18.76 -15.38 4.71
C LYS A 482 18.81 -13.86 4.62
N PRO A 483 19.93 -13.28 4.15
CA PRO A 483 20.01 -11.85 3.91
C PRO A 483 19.30 -11.45 2.61
N PRO A 484 18.88 -10.18 2.48
CA PRO A 484 18.70 -9.58 1.16
C PRO A 484 20.05 -9.50 0.45
N LEU A 485 20.06 -9.88 -0.83
CA LEU A 485 21.26 -9.95 -1.64
C LEU A 485 21.07 -9.16 -2.92
N TYR A 486 20.54 -9.77 -3.98
CA TYR A 486 20.24 -9.02 -5.21
C TYR A 486 19.13 -8.00 -5.02
N HIS A 487 18.20 -8.27 -4.09
CA HIS A 487 17.03 -7.43 -3.77
C HIS A 487 17.36 -5.94 -3.62
N ASP A 488 18.38 -5.62 -2.81
CA ASP A 488 18.75 -4.24 -2.49
C ASP A 488 20.13 -3.84 -3.05
N TYR A 489 20.80 -4.72 -3.80
CA TYR A 489 22.15 -4.47 -4.31
C TYR A 489 22.25 -3.18 -5.13
N LEU A 490 21.26 -2.92 -5.99
CA LEU A 490 21.22 -1.71 -6.80
C LEU A 490 21.12 -0.44 -5.95
N ASP A 491 20.29 -0.45 -4.91
CA ASP A 491 20.11 0.68 -4.01
C ASP A 491 21.34 0.89 -3.13
N LEU A 492 21.94 -0.18 -2.63
CA LEU A 492 23.21 -0.13 -1.92
C LEU A 492 24.33 0.44 -2.80
N LYS A 493 24.41 0.01 -4.07
CA LYS A 493 25.40 0.51 -5.05
C LYS A 493 25.18 1.98 -5.33
N LYS A 494 23.93 2.42 -5.47
CA LYS A 494 23.57 3.83 -5.66
C LYS A 494 23.91 4.69 -4.45
N LYS A 495 23.66 4.18 -3.23
CA LYS A 495 23.83 4.91 -1.97
C LYS A 495 25.28 4.99 -1.51
N PHE A 496 26.02 3.88 -1.61
CA PHE A 496 27.37 3.74 -1.02
C PHE A 496 28.48 3.50 -2.05
N GLY A 497 28.13 3.31 -3.33
CA GLY A 497 29.08 2.92 -4.37
C GLY A 497 29.28 1.39 -4.43
N ALA A 498 29.83 0.93 -5.56
CA ALA A 498 29.95 -0.49 -5.87
C ALA A 498 30.81 -1.28 -4.88
N GLU A 499 31.91 -0.69 -4.39
CA GLU A 499 32.84 -1.36 -3.47
C GLU A 499 32.18 -1.65 -2.12
N GLN A 500 31.52 -0.64 -1.52
CA GLN A 500 30.83 -0.79 -0.25
C GLN A 500 29.61 -1.71 -0.37
N ALA A 501 28.84 -1.59 -1.45
CA ALA A 501 27.74 -2.51 -1.72
C ALA A 501 28.22 -3.96 -1.79
N ALA A 502 29.29 -4.24 -2.54
CA ALA A 502 29.87 -5.57 -2.63
C ALA A 502 30.40 -6.08 -1.28
N LYS A 503 31.03 -5.21 -0.48
CA LYS A 503 31.50 -5.55 0.85
C LYS A 503 30.36 -5.94 1.79
N LEU A 504 29.24 -5.21 1.73
CA LEU A 504 28.03 -5.49 2.51
C LEU A 504 27.37 -6.81 2.10
N ILE A 505 27.30 -7.11 0.80
CA ILE A 505 26.82 -8.41 0.30
C ILE A 505 27.67 -9.57 0.83
N ARG A 506 29.00 -9.47 0.74
CA ARG A 506 29.92 -10.48 1.28
C ARG A 506 29.76 -10.65 2.79
N PHE A 507 29.67 -9.53 3.52
CA PHE A 507 29.43 -9.52 4.96
C PHE A 507 28.15 -10.30 5.32
N ARG A 508 27.05 -10.05 4.61
CA ARG A 508 25.78 -10.77 4.77
C ARG A 508 25.93 -12.27 4.46
N GLN A 509 26.54 -12.65 3.34
CA GLN A 509 26.74 -14.06 2.95
C GLN A 509 27.61 -14.85 3.95
N MET A 510 28.61 -14.22 4.56
CA MET A 510 29.50 -14.87 5.53
C MET A 510 28.79 -15.35 6.81
N HIS A 511 27.61 -14.82 7.13
CA HIS A 511 26.93 -15.11 8.40
C HIS A 511 26.60 -16.59 8.57
N ILE A 512 26.10 -17.27 7.53
CA ILE A 512 25.68 -18.67 7.67
C ILE A 512 26.88 -19.57 8.02
N HIS A 513 27.98 -19.44 7.28
CA HIS A 513 29.17 -20.23 7.54
C HIS A 513 29.76 -19.93 8.92
N GLU A 514 29.68 -18.66 9.36
CA GLU A 514 30.18 -18.29 10.68
C GLU A 514 29.33 -18.84 11.82
N LEU A 515 28.00 -18.83 11.69
CA LEU A 515 27.11 -19.41 12.68
C LEU A 515 27.33 -20.93 12.78
N ILE A 516 27.49 -21.63 11.65
CA ILE A 516 27.79 -23.07 11.63
C ILE A 516 29.16 -23.37 12.25
N SER A 517 30.19 -22.59 11.88
CA SER A 517 31.54 -22.74 12.46
C SER A 517 31.51 -22.55 13.97
N THR A 518 30.84 -21.49 14.44
CA THR A 518 30.69 -21.22 15.87
C THR A 518 29.92 -22.33 16.57
N ALA A 519 28.80 -22.80 16.01
CA ALA A 519 28.02 -23.88 16.60
C ALA A 519 28.82 -25.18 16.71
N THR A 520 29.68 -25.46 15.73
CA THR A 520 30.59 -26.61 15.74
C THR A 520 31.67 -26.46 16.80
N GLU A 521 32.31 -25.29 16.88
CA GLU A 521 33.39 -24.99 17.84
C GLU A 521 32.92 -24.96 19.30
N GLU A 522 31.66 -24.62 19.52
CA GLU A 522 31.03 -24.62 20.85
C GLU A 522 30.32 -25.94 21.18
N ASP A 523 30.34 -26.93 20.28
CA ASP A 523 29.70 -28.24 20.46
C ASP A 523 28.18 -28.14 20.72
N ILE A 524 27.52 -27.29 19.93
CA ILE A 524 26.07 -27.04 19.99
C ILE A 524 25.38 -27.17 18.63
N LEU A 525 26.07 -27.73 17.63
CA LEU A 525 25.57 -27.82 16.25
C LEU A 525 24.26 -28.62 16.16
N GLU A 526 24.18 -29.75 16.86
CA GLU A 526 23.00 -30.61 16.87
C GLU A 526 21.81 -29.94 17.56
N GLU A 527 22.00 -29.41 18.77
CA GLU A 527 20.94 -28.77 19.55
C GLU A 527 20.46 -27.47 18.93
N SER A 528 21.38 -26.68 18.38
CA SER A 528 21.06 -25.43 17.68
C SER A 528 20.49 -25.66 16.30
N GLN A 529 20.60 -26.87 15.73
CA GLN A 529 20.12 -27.21 14.38
C GLN A 529 20.63 -26.24 13.31
N CYS A 530 21.79 -25.62 13.53
CA CYS A 530 22.38 -24.66 12.60
C CYS A 530 22.85 -25.40 11.35
N ARG A 531 22.34 -25.02 10.19
CA ARG A 531 22.56 -25.76 8.94
C ARG A 531 22.34 -24.89 7.70
N GLU A 532 22.93 -25.32 6.61
CA GLU A 532 22.60 -24.82 5.27
C GLU A 532 21.28 -25.42 4.78
N VAL A 533 20.53 -24.62 4.02
CA VAL A 533 19.22 -24.97 3.45
C VAL A 533 19.10 -24.40 2.04
N ASP A 534 18.32 -25.06 1.19
CA ASP A 534 17.85 -24.49 -0.06
C ASP A 534 16.95 -23.28 0.28
N SER A 535 17.26 -22.13 -0.33
CA SER A 535 16.49 -20.91 -0.15
C SER A 535 15.73 -20.58 -1.43
N LEU A 536 14.42 -20.39 -1.30
CA LEU A 536 13.52 -20.11 -2.40
C LEU A 536 12.93 -18.70 -2.24
N ASP A 537 13.17 -17.82 -3.20
CA ASP A 537 12.41 -16.58 -3.40
C ASP A 537 11.26 -16.91 -4.35
N VAL A 538 10.05 -17.03 -3.80
CA VAL A 538 8.84 -17.42 -4.51
C VAL A 538 8.06 -16.16 -4.90
N TYR A 539 7.82 -15.99 -6.20
CA TYR A 539 7.11 -14.83 -6.72
C TYR A 539 5.69 -15.18 -7.15
N LEU A 540 4.72 -14.44 -6.61
CA LEU A 540 3.29 -14.61 -6.88
C LEU A 540 2.81 -13.74 -8.04
N THR A 541 3.58 -12.73 -8.46
CA THR A 541 3.23 -11.88 -9.60
C THR A 541 4.35 -11.81 -10.64
N ARG A 542 3.96 -11.58 -11.89
CA ARG A 542 4.91 -11.45 -13.01
C ARG A 542 5.79 -10.22 -12.86
N GLU A 543 5.22 -9.13 -12.38
CA GLU A 543 5.92 -7.86 -12.19
C GLU A 543 7.12 -8.02 -11.25
N THR A 544 6.89 -8.51 -10.03
CA THR A 544 7.96 -8.70 -9.04
C THR A 544 8.99 -9.74 -9.46
N PHE A 545 8.57 -10.77 -10.22
CA PHE A 545 9.50 -11.78 -10.72
C PHE A 545 10.44 -11.22 -11.81
N GLU A 546 9.93 -10.42 -12.74
CA GLU A 546 10.77 -9.77 -13.75
C GLU A 546 11.71 -8.73 -13.12
N GLU A 547 11.25 -8.01 -12.09
CA GLU A 547 12.09 -7.11 -11.31
C GLU A 547 13.23 -7.87 -10.61
N GLY A 548 12.92 -8.94 -9.88
CA GLY A 548 13.91 -9.79 -9.21
C GLY A 548 14.94 -10.36 -10.18
N LYS A 549 14.52 -10.82 -11.37
CA LYS A 549 15.44 -11.26 -12.43
C LYS A 549 16.35 -10.13 -12.91
N THR A 550 15.82 -8.91 -13.07
CA THR A 550 16.60 -7.75 -13.50
C THR A 550 17.66 -7.38 -12.46
N GLN A 551 17.27 -7.30 -11.19
CA GLN A 551 18.18 -7.03 -10.08
C GLN A 551 19.27 -8.10 -9.95
N LEU A 552 18.89 -9.38 -10.03
CA LEU A 552 19.83 -10.50 -10.03
C LEU A 552 20.79 -10.46 -11.22
N GLN A 553 20.31 -10.10 -12.41
CA GLN A 553 21.16 -10.01 -13.59
C GLN A 553 22.23 -8.92 -13.43
N VAL A 554 21.87 -7.73 -12.93
CA VAL A 554 22.86 -6.68 -12.66
C VAL A 554 23.86 -7.13 -11.60
N TRP A 555 23.39 -7.76 -10.53
CA TRP A 555 24.29 -8.27 -9.49
C TRP A 555 25.25 -9.36 -10.03
N LYS A 556 24.78 -10.26 -10.89
CA LYS A 556 25.63 -11.27 -11.56
C LYS A 556 26.72 -10.65 -12.43
N GLU A 557 26.44 -9.52 -13.07
CA GLU A 557 27.42 -8.80 -13.89
C GLU A 557 28.50 -8.13 -13.03
N ASP A 558 28.11 -7.51 -11.90
CA ASP A 558 29.04 -6.82 -11.01
C ASP A 558 29.80 -7.76 -10.06
N MET A 559 29.19 -8.89 -9.66
CA MET A 559 29.67 -9.82 -8.64
C MET A 559 29.44 -11.30 -9.05
N PRO A 560 30.08 -11.78 -10.14
CA PRO A 560 29.78 -13.09 -10.72
C PRO A 560 30.10 -14.27 -9.79
N GLU A 561 31.12 -14.16 -8.95
CA GLU A 561 31.51 -15.24 -8.03
C GLU A 561 30.51 -15.40 -6.87
N GLU A 562 30.02 -14.28 -6.33
CA GLU A 562 29.06 -14.25 -5.23
C GLU A 562 27.64 -14.63 -5.67
N ALA A 563 27.31 -14.41 -6.95
CA ALA A 563 25.99 -14.68 -7.52
C ALA A 563 25.91 -16.00 -8.32
N LYS A 564 27.01 -16.77 -8.42
CA LYS A 564 27.12 -17.94 -9.32
C LYS A 564 26.07 -19.04 -9.06
N ASP A 565 25.67 -19.22 -7.81
CA ASP A 565 24.77 -20.30 -7.39
C ASP A 565 23.29 -19.92 -7.49
N PHE A 566 22.99 -18.67 -7.89
CA PHE A 566 21.62 -18.21 -8.08
C PHE A 566 21.07 -18.65 -9.43
N VAL A 567 19.94 -19.34 -9.40
CA VAL A 567 19.23 -19.82 -10.58
C VAL A 567 17.76 -19.44 -10.47
N TRP A 568 17.07 -19.29 -11.60
CA TRP A 568 15.63 -19.11 -11.62
C TRP A 568 14.94 -20.14 -12.51
N VAL A 569 13.72 -20.48 -12.14
CA VAL A 569 12.79 -21.32 -12.92
C VAL A 569 11.40 -20.68 -12.88
N GLU A 570 10.58 -20.94 -13.89
CA GLU A 570 9.26 -20.29 -14.01
C GLU A 570 8.15 -21.26 -14.45
N GLY A 571 6.91 -20.85 -14.19
CA GLY A 571 5.73 -21.59 -14.59
C GLY A 571 5.66 -23.01 -14.01
N GLU A 572 5.24 -23.96 -14.86
CA GLU A 572 4.99 -25.35 -14.45
C GLU A 572 6.23 -26.04 -13.86
N GLU A 573 7.44 -25.73 -14.36
CA GLU A 573 8.67 -26.29 -13.79
C GLU A 573 8.85 -25.86 -12.33
N ALA A 574 8.67 -24.57 -12.01
CA ALA A 574 8.81 -24.06 -10.66
C ALA A 574 7.78 -24.70 -9.71
N ILE A 575 6.52 -24.77 -10.17
CA ILE A 575 5.38 -25.34 -9.43
C ILE A 575 5.62 -26.81 -9.10
N GLU A 576 5.97 -27.63 -10.10
CA GLU A 576 6.15 -29.07 -9.91
C GLU A 576 7.41 -29.40 -9.10
N ARG A 577 8.52 -28.70 -9.38
CA ARG A 577 9.81 -28.93 -8.72
C ARG A 577 9.76 -28.62 -7.23
N PHE A 578 9.12 -27.51 -6.86
CA PHE A 578 9.08 -27.04 -5.48
C PHE A 578 7.76 -27.35 -4.75
N ARG A 579 6.79 -27.97 -5.45
CA ARG A 579 5.47 -28.34 -4.91
C ARG A 579 4.71 -27.12 -4.37
N LEU A 580 4.70 -26.05 -5.16
CA LEU A 580 4.06 -24.78 -4.81
C LEU A 580 2.67 -24.66 -5.45
N SER A 581 1.96 -23.58 -5.11
CA SER A 581 0.66 -23.24 -5.69
C SER A 581 0.74 -23.02 -7.20
N SER A 582 -0.36 -23.29 -7.92
CA SER A 582 -0.50 -22.96 -9.33
C SER A 582 -0.50 -21.45 -9.62
N GLU A 583 -0.62 -20.62 -8.58
CA GLU A 583 -0.53 -19.16 -8.69
C GLU A 583 0.93 -18.66 -8.72
N VAL A 584 1.91 -19.50 -8.39
CA VAL A 584 3.32 -19.12 -8.44
C VAL A 584 3.76 -18.87 -9.88
N VAL A 585 4.38 -17.71 -10.10
CA VAL A 585 4.87 -17.29 -11.41
C VAL A 585 6.28 -17.82 -11.66
N GLY A 586 7.14 -17.74 -10.65
CA GLY A 586 8.52 -18.20 -10.73
C GLY A 586 9.22 -18.22 -9.39
N VAL A 587 10.39 -18.86 -9.38
CA VAL A 587 11.23 -19.01 -8.20
C VAL A 587 12.66 -18.68 -8.56
N ILE A 588 13.28 -17.76 -7.81
CA ILE A 588 14.74 -17.58 -7.77
C ILE A 588 15.23 -18.38 -6.57
N TYR A 589 16.25 -19.21 -6.73
CA TYR A 589 16.72 -20.07 -5.64
C TYR A 589 18.24 -20.17 -5.56
N ASN A 590 18.71 -20.41 -4.34
CA ASN A 590 20.12 -20.51 -3.95
C ASN A 590 20.26 -21.34 -2.65
N SER A 591 21.40 -21.20 -1.95
CA SER A 591 21.59 -21.67 -0.57
C SER A 591 21.49 -20.52 0.45
N ALA A 592 20.93 -20.81 1.63
CA ALA A 592 20.92 -19.94 2.79
C ALA A 592 21.08 -20.77 4.07
N GLY A 593 20.71 -20.20 5.23
CA GLY A 593 20.81 -20.88 6.51
C GLY A 593 19.51 -20.96 7.30
N ALA A 594 19.48 -21.92 8.22
CA ALA A 594 18.46 -22.02 9.26
C ALA A 594 19.10 -22.41 10.60
N VAL A 595 18.51 -21.97 11.70
CA VAL A 595 18.98 -22.24 13.06
C VAL A 595 17.83 -22.21 14.05
N HIS A 596 17.93 -22.96 15.15
CA HIS A 596 17.14 -22.77 16.35
C HIS A 596 17.77 -21.62 17.18
N PRO A 597 17.27 -20.38 17.08
CA PRO A 597 18.01 -19.20 17.50
C PRO A 597 18.22 -19.15 19.02
N TYR A 598 17.21 -19.55 19.79
CA TYR A 598 17.27 -19.62 21.25
C TYR A 598 18.34 -20.59 21.76
N ARG A 599 18.41 -21.81 21.21
CA ARG A 599 19.40 -22.82 21.60
C ARG A 599 20.82 -22.45 21.15
N PHE A 600 20.97 -21.87 19.97
CA PHE A 600 22.26 -21.34 19.52
C PHE A 600 22.83 -20.33 20.53
N VAL A 601 22.04 -19.31 20.88
CA VAL A 601 22.52 -18.26 21.78
C VAL A 601 22.69 -18.76 23.21
N THR A 602 21.71 -19.48 23.76
CA THR A 602 21.82 -19.98 25.14
C THR A 602 22.91 -21.04 25.29
N GLY A 603 23.20 -21.82 24.24
CA GLY A 603 24.35 -22.73 24.18
C GLY A 603 25.68 -21.99 24.29
N ILE A 604 25.87 -20.91 23.52
CA ILE A 604 27.06 -20.05 23.63
C ILE A 604 27.19 -19.48 25.04
N LEU A 605 26.12 -18.91 25.59
CA LEU A 605 26.13 -18.28 26.92
C LEU A 605 26.42 -19.30 28.03
N ALA A 606 25.84 -20.51 27.96
CA ALA A 606 26.11 -21.59 28.90
C ALA A 606 27.58 -22.04 28.81
N GLY A 607 28.13 -22.12 27.58
CA GLY A 607 29.54 -22.38 27.34
C GLY A 607 30.44 -21.32 27.98
N LEU A 608 30.10 -20.04 27.86
CA LEU A 608 30.85 -18.94 28.50
C LEU A 608 30.82 -19.01 30.03
N LEU A 609 29.64 -19.24 30.62
CA LEU A 609 29.48 -19.41 32.07
C LEU A 609 30.30 -20.60 32.60
N SER A 610 30.31 -21.72 31.87
CA SER A 610 31.05 -22.92 32.26
C SER A 610 32.56 -22.76 32.07
N LYS A 611 33.02 -22.13 30.99
CA LYS A 611 34.45 -21.99 30.67
C LYS A 611 35.12 -20.86 31.45
N TYR A 612 34.35 -19.84 31.86
CA TYR A 612 34.86 -18.61 32.47
C TYR A 612 34.05 -18.17 33.71
N PRO A 613 33.85 -19.04 34.72
CA PRO A 613 32.94 -18.76 35.85
C PRO A 613 33.33 -17.54 36.71
N ASP A 614 34.62 -17.17 36.73
CA ASP A 614 35.14 -16.02 37.49
C ASP A 614 35.31 -14.74 36.65
N ARG A 615 34.93 -14.78 35.37
CA ARG A 615 35.20 -13.71 34.41
C ARG A 615 34.01 -13.32 33.55
N PHE A 616 33.14 -14.27 33.21
CA PHE A 616 31.89 -13.99 32.52
C PHE A 616 30.72 -14.16 33.49
N TYR A 617 29.94 -13.10 33.64
CA TYR A 617 28.78 -13.06 34.51
C TYR A 617 27.53 -12.80 33.67
N LEU A 618 26.45 -13.54 33.93
CA LEU A 618 25.12 -13.29 33.38
C LEU A 618 24.15 -12.99 34.52
N SER A 619 23.44 -11.87 34.44
CA SER A 619 22.37 -11.54 35.38
C SER A 619 21.08 -11.30 34.62
N THR A 620 20.18 -12.29 34.67
CA THR A 620 18.84 -12.21 34.10
C THR A 620 17.89 -11.47 35.05
N ASN A 621 16.73 -11.04 34.55
CA ASN A 621 15.74 -10.29 35.33
C ASN A 621 16.35 -9.06 36.05
N THR A 622 17.35 -8.45 35.41
CA THR A 622 18.18 -7.35 35.93
C THR A 622 18.27 -6.25 34.86
N PRO A 623 17.19 -5.50 34.62
CA PRO A 623 17.20 -4.44 33.63
C PRO A 623 18.21 -3.34 34.01
N CYS A 624 18.98 -2.89 33.03
CA CYS A 624 19.69 -1.62 33.13
C CYS A 624 18.66 -0.50 32.97
N THR A 625 18.50 0.33 34.00
CA THR A 625 17.52 1.42 34.02
C THR A 625 18.15 2.77 33.70
N GLU A 626 19.45 2.92 33.95
CA GLU A 626 20.18 4.17 33.70
C GLU A 626 21.69 3.92 33.58
N ILE A 627 22.37 4.77 32.81
CA ILE A 627 23.83 4.84 32.78
C ILE A 627 24.22 6.23 33.23
N LEU A 628 24.90 6.33 34.37
CA LEU A 628 25.41 7.59 34.88
C LEU A 628 26.82 7.85 34.30
N PRO A 629 27.11 9.11 33.92
CA PRO A 629 28.42 9.49 33.39
C PRO A 629 29.51 9.39 34.45
N SER A 630 30.77 9.43 33.99
CA SER A 630 31.88 9.73 34.89
C SER A 630 31.72 11.13 35.50
N SER A 631 32.21 11.31 36.74
CA SER A 631 32.13 12.55 37.51
C SER A 631 33.45 12.81 38.24
N ASN A 632 33.60 13.99 38.84
CA ASN A 632 34.81 14.34 39.60
C ASN A 632 35.12 13.39 40.78
N SER A 633 34.14 12.59 41.22
CA SER A 633 34.28 11.58 42.28
C SER A 633 34.26 10.14 41.76
N ASN A 634 34.06 9.91 40.46
CA ASN A 634 34.01 8.58 39.85
C ASN A 634 34.50 8.63 38.39
N ASP A 635 35.70 8.11 38.13
CA ASP A 635 36.34 8.14 36.82
C ASP A 635 35.75 7.14 35.81
N LEU A 636 34.64 6.47 36.12
CA LEU A 636 34.03 5.40 35.32
C LEU A 636 32.53 5.64 35.09
N TYR A 637 31.95 4.95 34.10
CA TYR A 637 30.50 4.86 33.99
C TYR A 637 29.93 4.05 35.16
N THR A 638 28.71 4.41 35.59
CA THR A 638 27.95 3.59 36.55
C THR A 638 26.67 3.11 35.90
N VAL A 639 26.56 1.80 35.73
CA VAL A 639 25.36 1.13 35.23
C VAL A 639 24.44 0.86 36.42
N VAL A 640 23.23 1.41 36.37
CA VAL A 640 22.25 1.36 37.46
C VAL A 640 21.22 0.27 37.15
N THR A 641 20.96 -0.58 38.16
CA THR A 641 19.94 -1.62 38.08
C THR A 641 19.16 -1.67 39.40
N PRO A 642 17.94 -2.25 39.42
CA PRO A 642 17.21 -2.48 40.66
C PRO A 642 17.94 -3.39 41.67
N ARG A 643 18.97 -4.13 41.23
CA ARG A 643 19.74 -5.08 42.04
C ARG A 643 21.08 -4.53 42.51
N GLY A 644 21.39 -3.28 42.20
CA GLY A 644 22.65 -2.63 42.54
C GLY A 644 23.33 -2.00 41.33
N ASN A 645 24.44 -1.31 41.60
CA ASN A 645 25.17 -0.53 40.61
C ASN A 645 26.50 -1.22 40.28
N VAL A 646 26.91 -1.12 39.02
CA VAL A 646 28.19 -1.68 38.53
C VAL A 646 28.98 -0.60 37.84
N ARG A 647 30.26 -0.45 38.19
CA ARG A 647 31.16 0.49 37.52
C ARG A 647 31.87 -0.19 36.35
N THR A 648 32.08 0.54 35.26
CA THR A 648 32.79 0.00 34.09
C THR A 648 33.41 1.08 33.22
N ALA A 649 34.43 0.70 32.45
CA ALA A 649 35.05 1.54 31.44
C ALA A 649 34.32 1.44 30.08
N HIS A 650 33.69 0.30 29.78
CA HIS A 650 33.03 0.05 28.51
C HIS A 650 31.59 -0.44 28.70
N VAL A 651 30.65 0.19 27.99
CA VAL A 651 29.24 -0.26 27.94
C VAL A 651 28.88 -0.64 26.51
N VAL A 652 28.36 -1.84 26.30
CA VAL A 652 27.87 -2.34 25.01
C VAL A 652 26.35 -2.38 25.03
N HIS A 653 25.72 -1.55 24.20
CA HIS A 653 24.29 -1.53 23.93
C HIS A 653 23.95 -2.61 22.89
N ALA A 654 23.55 -3.78 23.37
CA ALA A 654 23.13 -4.95 22.58
C ALA A 654 21.61 -5.20 22.69
N THR A 655 20.84 -4.13 22.91
CA THR A 655 19.39 -4.17 23.16
C THR A 655 18.53 -3.97 21.92
N ASN A 656 19.15 -3.92 20.72
CA ASN A 656 18.46 -3.76 19.44
C ASN A 656 17.41 -2.63 19.45
N ALA A 657 16.11 -2.95 19.35
CA ALA A 657 15.01 -1.97 19.27
C ALA A 657 14.85 -1.10 20.53
N TRP A 658 15.35 -1.58 21.67
CA TRP A 658 15.21 -0.94 22.97
C TRP A 658 16.34 0.07 23.26
N CYS A 659 17.31 0.23 22.35
CA CYS A 659 18.50 1.05 22.60
C CYS A 659 18.16 2.52 22.90
N SER A 660 17.09 3.05 22.30
CA SER A 660 16.65 4.44 22.46
C SER A 660 16.06 4.77 23.85
N HIS A 661 15.84 3.75 24.69
CA HIS A 661 15.55 3.94 26.11
C HIS A 661 16.76 4.51 26.88
N LEU A 662 17.94 3.91 26.67
CA LEU A 662 19.21 4.32 27.31
C LEU A 662 20.00 5.36 26.47
N LEU A 663 19.60 5.53 25.21
CA LEU A 663 20.17 6.48 24.24
C LEU A 663 19.06 7.36 23.64
N PRO A 664 18.50 8.33 24.39
CA PRO A 664 17.43 9.19 23.91
C PRO A 664 17.68 9.86 22.55
N PRO A 665 18.91 10.27 22.17
CA PRO A 665 19.18 10.81 20.83
C PRO A 665 18.93 9.84 19.66
N LEU A 666 18.74 8.55 19.92
CA LEU A 666 18.40 7.55 18.89
C LEU A 666 16.87 7.34 18.73
N ARG A 667 16.03 8.04 19.50
CA ARG A 667 14.58 8.06 19.26
C ARG A 667 14.29 8.65 17.88
N GLY A 668 13.39 8.03 17.13
CA GLY A 668 13.18 8.34 15.71
C GLY A 668 14.32 7.91 14.77
N LYS A 669 15.43 7.37 15.26
CA LYS A 669 16.52 6.84 14.42
C LYS A 669 16.52 5.30 14.40
N ILE A 670 16.27 4.70 15.56
CA ILE A 670 16.05 3.26 15.73
C ILE A 670 14.83 3.09 16.63
N PHE A 671 13.81 2.39 16.15
CA PHE A 671 12.55 2.25 16.85
C PHE A 671 12.00 0.83 16.79
N CYS A 672 11.04 0.54 17.66
CA CYS A 672 10.43 -0.77 17.80
C CYS A 672 9.43 -1.03 16.67
N MET A 673 9.36 -2.28 16.21
CA MET A 673 8.27 -2.78 15.38
C MET A 673 7.87 -4.16 15.89
N ARG A 674 6.57 -4.39 16.07
CA ARG A 674 6.05 -5.68 16.50
C ARG A 674 5.92 -6.61 15.29
N ALA A 675 6.75 -7.65 15.27
CA ALA A 675 6.64 -8.74 14.32
C ALA A 675 5.80 -9.88 14.91
N ASN A 676 5.15 -10.66 14.05
CA ASN A 676 4.26 -11.75 14.42
C ASN A 676 4.73 -13.05 13.77
N MET A 677 4.50 -14.16 14.45
CA MET A 677 4.98 -15.48 14.05
C MET A 677 3.97 -16.57 14.38
N THR A 678 4.02 -17.63 13.57
CA THR A 678 3.32 -18.88 13.83
C THR A 678 4.25 -20.08 13.68
N ALA A 679 3.97 -21.14 14.44
CA ALA A 679 4.49 -22.48 14.20
C ALA A 679 3.32 -23.35 13.74
N GLN A 680 3.42 -23.94 12.55
CA GLN A 680 2.31 -24.68 11.94
C GLN A 680 2.69 -26.11 11.61
N ARG A 681 1.74 -27.03 11.78
CA ARG A 681 1.82 -28.40 11.28
C ARG A 681 1.77 -28.36 9.74
N PRO A 682 2.61 -29.12 9.04
CA PRO A 682 2.54 -29.21 7.59
C PRO A 682 1.24 -29.91 7.15
N GLY A 683 0.72 -29.56 5.97
CA GLY A 683 -0.41 -30.28 5.38
C GLY A 683 -0.09 -31.76 5.10
N ALA A 684 -1.10 -32.63 5.21
CA ALA A 684 -0.92 -34.09 5.16
C ALA A 684 -0.44 -34.63 3.80
N ALA A 685 -0.62 -33.86 2.72
CA ALA A 685 -0.16 -34.24 1.38
C ALA A 685 1.22 -33.67 1.00
N LEU A 686 1.82 -32.83 1.86
CA LEU A 686 3.17 -32.32 1.61
C LEU A 686 4.17 -33.48 1.66
N SER A 687 4.89 -33.69 0.56
CA SER A 687 5.74 -34.88 0.43
C SER A 687 6.89 -34.87 1.45
N LEU A 688 7.29 -36.07 1.89
CA LEU A 688 8.44 -36.21 2.80
C LEU A 688 9.74 -35.65 2.20
N SER A 689 9.85 -35.59 0.87
CA SER A 689 10.97 -34.98 0.14
C SER A 689 10.97 -33.45 0.22
N SER A 690 9.81 -32.83 0.43
CA SER A 690 9.67 -31.39 0.67
C SER A 690 9.71 -31.05 2.15
N LEU A 691 9.51 -32.04 3.02
CA LEU A 691 9.49 -31.85 4.47
C LEU A 691 10.73 -32.40 5.20
N ASN A 692 11.92 -32.18 4.67
CA ASN A 692 13.17 -32.72 5.21
C ASN A 692 13.96 -31.70 6.07
N GLY A 693 13.40 -30.51 6.31
CA GLY A 693 14.07 -29.45 7.05
C GLY A 693 15.19 -28.75 6.28
N ALA A 694 15.35 -29.05 4.99
CA ALA A 694 16.42 -28.50 4.16
C ALA A 694 15.97 -27.29 3.33
N ARG A 695 14.83 -26.65 3.66
CA ARG A 695 14.27 -25.53 2.89
C ARG A 695 13.84 -24.34 3.73
N SER A 696 13.99 -23.17 3.12
CA SER A 696 13.51 -21.89 3.60
C SER A 696 12.93 -21.09 2.43
N TRP A 697 11.87 -20.32 2.67
CA TRP A 697 11.16 -19.56 1.65
C TRP A 697 11.06 -18.09 2.03
N ALA A 698 11.12 -17.23 1.03
CA ALA A 698 10.59 -15.88 1.07
C ALA A 698 9.51 -15.79 -0.02
N PHE A 699 8.35 -15.23 0.31
CA PHE A 699 7.22 -15.07 -0.61
C PHE A 699 7.06 -13.59 -0.93
N TYR A 700 7.11 -13.29 -2.23
CA TYR A 700 6.99 -11.95 -2.80
C TYR A 700 5.69 -11.83 -3.59
N ASP A 701 4.92 -10.81 -3.28
CA ASP A 701 3.73 -10.37 -4.03
C ASP A 701 3.86 -8.88 -4.37
N ASN A 702 2.74 -8.17 -4.56
CA ASN A 702 2.76 -6.75 -4.91
C ASN A 702 2.86 -5.79 -3.71
N HIS A 703 2.98 -6.30 -2.48
CA HIS A 703 3.08 -5.49 -1.27
C HIS A 703 4.54 -5.25 -0.89
N ILE A 704 4.78 -4.18 -0.11
CA ILE A 704 6.12 -3.86 0.42
C ILE A 704 6.54 -4.95 1.41
N GLY A 705 7.76 -5.48 1.21
CA GLY A 705 8.37 -6.51 2.06
C GLY A 705 8.16 -7.93 1.51
N TYR A 706 8.25 -8.91 2.41
CA TYR A 706 8.05 -10.32 2.09
C TYR A 706 7.63 -11.11 3.33
N ASP A 707 6.96 -12.23 3.09
CA ASP A 707 6.73 -13.23 4.13
C ASP A 707 7.82 -14.28 4.08
N TYR A 708 8.17 -14.84 5.23
CA TYR A 708 9.22 -15.84 5.31
C TYR A 708 8.77 -17.08 6.05
N LEU A 709 9.28 -18.22 5.58
CA LEU A 709 9.01 -19.52 6.13
C LEU A 709 10.30 -20.30 6.29
N THR A 710 10.49 -20.94 7.44
CA THR A 710 11.58 -21.89 7.64
C THR A 710 11.01 -23.20 8.15
N GLN A 711 11.48 -24.32 7.60
CA GLN A 711 11.08 -25.63 8.07
C GLN A 711 12.02 -26.18 9.14
N LEU A 712 11.49 -26.80 10.18
CA LEU A 712 12.29 -27.55 11.17
C LEU A 712 12.63 -28.98 10.71
N PRO A 713 13.84 -29.50 11.03
CA PRO A 713 14.29 -30.84 10.64
C PRO A 713 13.79 -31.96 11.57
N GLY A 714 12.96 -31.64 12.57
CA GLY A 714 12.45 -32.59 13.58
C GLY A 714 11.36 -33.53 13.07
N SER A 715 10.88 -34.42 13.94
CA SER A 715 9.84 -35.41 13.61
C SER A 715 8.50 -34.77 13.22
N GLU A 716 8.16 -33.64 13.82
CA GLU A 716 6.90 -32.91 13.62
C GLU A 716 6.98 -31.90 12.47
N ARG A 717 8.20 -31.60 11.99
CA ARG A 717 8.49 -30.89 10.72
C ARG A 717 7.80 -29.53 10.62
N GLU A 718 7.71 -28.81 11.74
CA GLU A 718 6.98 -27.56 11.84
C GLU A 718 7.45 -26.52 10.83
N LEU A 719 6.47 -25.74 10.38
CA LEU A 719 6.62 -24.61 9.48
C LEU A 719 6.59 -23.32 10.32
N MET A 720 7.75 -22.67 10.43
CA MET A 720 7.93 -21.42 11.17
C MET A 720 7.66 -20.25 10.24
N PHE A 721 6.45 -19.70 10.28
CA PHE A 721 5.95 -18.72 9.33
C PHE A 721 5.76 -17.34 9.96
N GLY A 722 6.37 -16.32 9.37
CA GLY A 722 6.32 -14.93 9.82
C GLY A 722 6.25 -13.95 8.65
N GLY A 723 5.88 -12.70 8.97
CA GLY A 723 5.61 -11.66 7.98
C GLY A 723 4.22 -11.08 8.19
N GLY A 724 3.51 -10.82 7.10
CA GLY A 724 2.12 -10.40 7.02
C GLY A 724 1.88 -8.91 7.16
N LEU A 725 2.93 -8.10 7.36
CA LEU A 725 2.82 -6.64 7.47
C LEU A 725 2.25 -6.02 6.19
N GLY A 726 2.79 -6.39 5.02
CA GLY A 726 2.31 -5.91 3.72
C GLY A 726 0.91 -6.41 3.37
N ALA A 727 0.55 -7.61 3.84
CA ALA A 727 -0.72 -8.27 3.53
C ALA A 727 -1.94 -7.63 4.22
N VAL A 728 -1.74 -6.84 5.28
CA VAL A 728 -2.84 -6.24 6.07
C VAL A 728 -3.02 -4.73 5.84
N GLY A 729 -2.21 -4.12 4.97
CA GLY A 729 -2.32 -2.69 4.64
C GLY A 729 -2.24 -1.78 5.87
N GLU A 730 -3.19 -0.84 6.01
CA GLU A 730 -3.22 0.14 7.11
C GLU A 730 -3.25 -0.49 8.51
N ASP A 731 -3.85 -1.67 8.67
CA ASP A 731 -3.91 -2.38 9.96
C ASP A 731 -2.50 -2.76 10.47
N GLY A 732 -1.52 -2.85 9.57
CA GLY A 732 -0.12 -3.12 9.92
C GLY A 732 0.61 -1.93 10.53
N LEU A 733 0.13 -0.70 10.31
CA LEU A 733 0.78 0.52 10.81
C LEU A 733 0.80 0.59 12.34
N ASP A 734 -0.15 -0.08 13.02
CA ASP A 734 -0.22 -0.14 14.48
C ASP A 734 0.91 -0.95 15.13
N ASP A 735 1.57 -1.80 14.35
CA ASP A 735 2.73 -2.56 14.80
C ASP A 735 4.03 -1.73 14.75
N ILE A 736 4.03 -0.60 14.04
CA ILE A 736 5.19 0.28 13.90
C ILE A 736 5.27 1.28 15.08
N GLY A 737 6.44 1.34 15.71
CA GLY A 737 6.66 2.06 16.96
C GLY A 737 6.11 1.34 18.20
N SER A 738 5.59 0.11 18.04
CA SER A 738 5.05 -0.69 19.14
C SER A 738 6.14 -1.51 19.83
N SER A 739 6.26 -1.38 21.15
CA SER A 739 7.15 -2.17 22.00
C SER A 739 6.44 -3.28 22.80
N ASP A 740 5.13 -3.47 22.62
CA ASP A 740 4.33 -4.43 23.39
C ASP A 740 4.26 -5.80 22.72
N ASP A 741 5.14 -6.73 23.14
CA ASP A 741 5.16 -8.14 22.71
C ASP A 741 4.25 -9.06 23.55
N SER A 742 3.39 -8.51 24.43
CA SER A 742 2.32 -9.29 25.09
C SER A 742 1.11 -9.50 24.20
N GLN A 743 0.94 -8.66 23.18
CA GLN A 743 -0.20 -8.68 22.26
C GLN A 743 0.18 -9.26 20.90
N LEU A 744 -0.83 -9.78 20.20
CA LEU A 744 -0.71 -10.24 18.82
C LEU A 744 -1.46 -9.28 17.90
N SER A 745 -0.91 -9.04 16.71
CA SER A 745 -1.62 -8.28 15.67
C SER A 745 -2.70 -9.15 15.04
N ARG A 746 -3.97 -8.76 15.20
CA ARG A 746 -5.10 -9.61 14.81
C ARG A 746 -5.11 -9.91 13.30
N GLY A 747 -5.06 -8.87 12.46
CA GLY A 747 -5.08 -9.02 11.01
C GLY A 747 -3.90 -9.86 10.51
N ILE A 748 -2.70 -9.60 11.05
CA ILE A 748 -1.50 -10.35 10.67
C ILE A 748 -1.61 -11.82 11.10
N MET A 749 -2.14 -12.09 12.29
CA MET A 749 -2.33 -13.48 12.74
C MET A 749 -3.39 -14.23 11.94
N GLU A 750 -4.50 -13.57 11.56
CA GLU A 750 -5.52 -14.17 10.68
C GLU A 750 -4.91 -14.54 9.32
N TYR A 751 -4.08 -13.65 8.76
CA TYR A 751 -3.33 -13.91 7.53
C TYR A 751 -2.33 -15.07 7.68
N LEU A 752 -1.40 -14.97 8.65
CA LEU A 752 -0.35 -15.99 8.85
C LEU A 752 -0.96 -17.37 9.13
N ALA A 753 -2.03 -17.42 9.92
CA ALA A 753 -2.73 -18.66 10.21
C ALA A 753 -3.33 -19.32 8.95
N GLY A 754 -3.69 -18.55 7.92
CA GLY A 754 -4.44 -19.00 6.75
C GLY A 754 -3.66 -19.13 5.45
N ALA A 755 -2.49 -18.50 5.30
CA ALA A 755 -1.85 -18.34 3.99
C ALA A 755 -1.16 -19.61 3.46
N LEU A 756 -0.57 -20.46 4.31
CA LEU A 756 0.24 -21.60 3.85
C LEU A 756 -0.47 -22.56 2.87
N PRO A 757 -1.74 -22.99 3.11
CA PRO A 757 -2.47 -23.81 2.13
C PRO A 757 -2.62 -23.17 0.75
N LEU A 758 -2.69 -21.83 0.69
CA LEU A 758 -2.76 -21.09 -0.57
C LEU A 758 -1.40 -21.02 -1.25
N LEU A 759 -0.33 -20.79 -0.49
CA LEU A 759 1.04 -20.70 -1.01
C LEU A 759 1.57 -22.03 -1.56
N PHE A 760 1.19 -23.16 -0.93
CA PHE A 760 1.52 -24.50 -1.43
C PHE A 760 0.48 -25.07 -2.40
N GLY A 761 -0.73 -24.50 -2.41
CA GLY A 761 -1.87 -24.95 -3.21
C GLY A 761 -2.56 -26.19 -2.62
N GLY A 762 -3.89 -26.24 -2.69
CA GLY A 762 -4.70 -27.27 -2.02
C GLY A 762 -4.34 -28.72 -2.41
N LYS A 763 -3.88 -28.95 -3.66
CA LYS A 763 -3.43 -30.27 -4.12
C LYS A 763 -2.17 -30.74 -3.40
N ASN A 764 -1.21 -29.86 -3.15
CA ASN A 764 0.05 -30.21 -2.48
C ASN A 764 -0.08 -30.14 -0.96
N TRP A 765 -0.89 -29.22 -0.44
CA TRP A 765 -1.16 -29.11 0.99
C TRP A 765 -1.94 -30.33 1.51
N GLY A 766 -3.03 -30.69 0.83
CA GLY A 766 -3.93 -31.76 1.26
C GLY A 766 -4.86 -31.34 2.40
N SER A 767 -5.32 -32.31 3.19
CA SER A 767 -6.02 -32.03 4.44
C SER A 767 -5.03 -31.50 5.48
N GLU A 768 -5.55 -30.87 6.53
CA GLU A 768 -4.74 -30.60 7.73
C GLU A 768 -4.17 -31.91 8.27
N ALA A 769 -2.94 -31.85 8.80
CA ALA A 769 -2.31 -33.00 9.43
C ALA A 769 -3.10 -33.44 10.67
N ASP A 770 -3.11 -34.75 10.90
CA ASP A 770 -3.72 -35.37 12.07
C ASP A 770 -3.11 -34.82 13.37
N GLU A 771 -3.92 -34.78 14.41
CA GLU A 771 -3.48 -34.37 15.74
C GLU A 771 -2.39 -35.32 16.26
N ASP A 772 -1.27 -34.76 16.72
CA ASP A 772 -0.18 -35.50 17.38
C ASP A 772 -0.52 -35.86 18.85
N GLY A 773 -1.68 -35.41 19.36
CA GLY A 773 -2.10 -35.62 20.74
C GLY A 773 -1.28 -34.84 21.77
N ASP A 774 -0.45 -33.89 21.33
CA ASP A 774 0.40 -33.10 22.22
C ASP A 774 -0.42 -32.01 22.92
N ALA A 775 -0.79 -32.27 24.17
CA ALA A 775 -1.55 -31.34 25.01
C ALA A 775 -0.81 -30.03 25.34
N ARG A 776 0.48 -29.91 25.01
CA ARG A 776 1.25 -28.65 25.17
C ARG A 776 0.84 -27.58 24.16
N TRP A 777 0.34 -27.97 22.98
CA TRP A 777 0.07 -27.07 21.88
C TRP A 777 -1.40 -27.02 21.50
N SER A 778 -1.78 -25.95 20.78
CA SER A 778 -3.12 -25.82 20.23
C SER A 778 -3.45 -26.97 19.27
N GLN A 779 -4.71 -27.39 19.29
CA GLN A 779 -5.25 -28.34 18.33
C GLN A 779 -5.38 -27.71 16.94
N GLY A 780 -5.24 -28.53 15.89
CA GLY A 780 -5.33 -28.10 14.48
C GLY A 780 -4.01 -27.64 13.86
N ARG A 781 -4.08 -26.87 12.76
CA ARG A 781 -2.91 -26.47 11.96
C ARG A 781 -1.90 -25.64 12.74
N VAL A 782 -2.36 -24.58 13.40
CA VAL A 782 -1.49 -23.64 14.09
C VAL A 782 -1.20 -24.13 15.51
N LYS A 783 0.05 -24.53 15.78
CA LYS A 783 0.49 -25.01 17.10
C LYS A 783 0.65 -23.87 18.09
N ALA A 784 1.29 -22.80 17.64
CA ALA A 784 1.64 -21.64 18.45
C ALA A 784 1.58 -20.36 17.63
N MET A 785 1.22 -19.26 18.29
CA MET A 785 1.25 -17.89 17.78
C MET A 785 1.93 -17.01 18.81
N TRP A 786 2.84 -16.15 18.39
CA TRP A 786 3.50 -15.20 19.28
C TRP A 786 3.95 -13.95 18.52
N SER A 787 4.28 -12.90 19.27
CA SER A 787 4.88 -11.69 18.73
C SER A 787 6.28 -11.47 19.29
N GLY A 788 7.04 -10.61 18.65
CA GLY A 788 8.36 -10.18 19.11
C GLY A 788 8.69 -8.80 18.59
N ILE A 789 9.51 -8.06 19.34
CA ILE A 789 9.91 -6.72 18.95
C ILE A 789 11.20 -6.78 18.14
N VAL A 790 11.12 -6.39 16.88
CA VAL A 790 12.28 -6.12 16.02
C VAL A 790 12.56 -4.62 16.01
N SER A 791 13.70 -4.23 15.43
CA SER A 791 14.03 -2.82 15.22
C SER A 791 13.92 -2.47 13.76
N VAL A 792 13.57 -1.21 13.50
CA VAL A 792 13.75 -0.56 12.21
C VAL A 792 14.63 0.67 12.43
N SER A 793 15.64 0.85 11.58
CA SER A 793 16.48 2.03 11.53
C SER A 793 16.02 2.95 10.39
N ALA A 794 16.05 4.26 10.65
CA ALA A 794 15.58 5.27 9.71
C ALA A 794 16.32 5.27 8.36
N ASP A 795 17.53 4.72 8.31
CA ASP A 795 18.35 4.65 7.10
C ASP A 795 18.46 3.24 6.49
N HIS A 796 17.63 2.29 6.97
CA HIS A 796 17.57 0.89 6.55
C HIS A 796 18.88 0.10 6.72
N ASN A 797 19.80 0.56 7.57
CA ASN A 797 21.08 -0.10 7.81
C ASN A 797 21.36 -0.28 9.31
N PRO A 798 22.02 -1.36 9.74
CA PRO A 798 22.51 -1.51 11.11
C PRO A 798 23.45 -0.38 11.56
N TRP A 799 23.44 -0.09 12.86
CA TRP A 799 24.28 0.93 13.50
C TRP A 799 25.25 0.23 14.43
N VAL A 800 26.55 0.28 14.09
CA VAL A 800 27.58 -0.54 14.73
C VAL A 800 28.79 0.31 15.11
N GLY A 801 29.35 0.09 16.29
CA GLY A 801 30.63 0.66 16.70
C GLY A 801 30.53 1.65 17.86
N ARG A 802 31.54 2.52 17.98
CA ARG A 802 31.69 3.46 19.11
C ARG A 802 30.72 4.62 19.02
N LEU A 803 29.92 4.84 20.07
CA LEU A 803 29.02 5.98 20.15
C LEU A 803 29.79 7.29 20.42
N PRO A 804 29.55 8.36 19.63
CA PRO A 804 30.01 9.70 19.98
C PRO A 804 29.38 10.19 21.29
N PRO A 805 30.08 10.99 22.11
CA PRO A 805 29.53 11.57 23.34
C PRO A 805 28.23 12.36 23.13
N LYS A 806 28.06 12.97 21.95
CA LYS A 806 26.83 13.68 21.54
C LYS A 806 25.61 12.74 21.50
N LEU A 807 25.80 11.49 21.11
CA LEU A 807 24.74 10.48 21.00
C LEU A 807 24.43 9.81 22.35
N THR A 808 25.41 9.73 23.26
CA THR A 808 25.19 9.19 24.60
C THR A 808 24.70 10.26 25.59
N GLY A 809 24.97 11.53 25.32
CA GLY A 809 24.80 12.62 26.28
C GLY A 809 25.76 12.53 27.47
N ARG A 810 26.80 11.70 27.38
CA ARG A 810 27.69 11.35 28.50
C ARG A 810 29.16 11.52 28.12
N PRO A 811 29.97 12.24 28.93
CA PRO A 811 31.40 12.37 28.68
C PRO A 811 32.12 11.03 28.78
N THR A 812 33.15 10.88 27.95
CA THR A 812 34.05 9.74 27.98
C THR A 812 34.87 9.70 29.29
N PRO A 813 34.94 8.56 30.00
CA PRO A 813 35.78 8.38 31.16
C PRO A 813 37.24 8.76 30.89
N ILE A 814 37.82 9.56 31.77
CA ILE A 814 39.25 9.89 31.75
C ILE A 814 39.95 8.99 32.76
N ILE A 815 40.48 7.87 32.28
CA ILE A 815 41.22 6.96 33.15
C ILE A 815 42.60 7.57 33.44
N SER A 816 42.72 8.26 34.58
CA SER A 816 44.01 8.80 35.04
C SER A 816 44.81 7.81 35.91
N ALA A 817 44.27 6.64 36.27
CA ALA A 817 44.97 5.70 37.17
C ALA A 817 44.68 4.17 37.01
N LEU A 818 43.74 3.70 36.17
CA LEU A 818 43.43 2.25 36.04
C LEU A 818 44.40 1.44 35.17
N GLN A 819 45.43 2.07 34.58
CA GLN A 819 46.55 1.32 33.96
C GLN A 819 47.30 0.41 34.96
N LYS A 820 46.97 0.45 36.26
CA LYS A 820 47.61 -0.38 37.30
C LYS A 820 46.84 -1.63 37.71
N SER A 821 45.62 -1.90 37.22
CA SER A 821 44.87 -3.09 37.69
C SER A 821 44.18 -3.97 36.64
N ALA A 822 44.36 -3.75 35.33
CA ALA A 822 43.89 -4.70 34.33
C ALA A 822 45.10 -5.36 33.66
N ASN A 823 45.09 -6.69 33.68
CA ASN A 823 46.06 -7.60 33.08
C ASN A 823 46.43 -7.23 31.62
N ASN A 824 47.50 -7.82 31.06
CA ASN A 824 48.20 -7.52 29.78
C ASN A 824 47.35 -7.33 28.49
N THR A 825 46.03 -7.39 28.55
CA THR A 825 45.11 -7.18 27.43
C THR A 825 44.98 -5.68 27.10
N LYS A 826 45.43 -5.29 25.91
CA LYS A 826 45.26 -3.93 25.38
C LYS A 826 43.80 -3.70 24.96
N LEU A 827 43.17 -2.64 25.48
CA LEU A 827 41.82 -2.22 25.12
C LEU A 827 41.82 -0.84 24.46
N ALA A 828 40.77 -0.55 23.71
CA ALA A 828 40.49 0.79 23.21
C ALA A 828 40.21 1.78 24.36
N SER A 829 40.17 3.08 24.06
CA SER A 829 39.78 4.07 25.05
C SER A 829 38.34 3.82 25.58
N PRO A 830 38.09 4.04 26.89
CA PRO A 830 36.79 3.82 27.53
C PRO A 830 35.65 4.46 26.77
N GLY A 831 34.49 3.83 26.66
CA GLY A 831 33.37 4.41 25.91
C GLY A 831 32.15 3.53 25.83
N GLU A 832 31.11 4.04 25.20
CA GLU A 832 29.89 3.30 24.90
C GLU A 832 29.88 2.85 23.44
N TRP A 833 29.30 1.69 23.19
CA TRP A 833 29.34 1.00 21.91
C TRP A 833 27.95 0.45 21.60
N ILE A 834 27.56 0.41 20.33
CA ILE A 834 26.24 -0.08 19.92
C ILE A 834 26.35 -1.08 18.76
N ALA A 835 25.51 -2.10 18.77
CA ALA A 835 25.17 -2.86 17.57
C ALA A 835 23.65 -3.12 17.60
N ALA A 836 22.90 -2.41 16.75
CA ALA A 836 21.44 -2.40 16.76
C ALA A 836 20.86 -1.96 15.39
N GLY A 837 19.53 -1.94 15.27
CA GLY A 837 18.84 -1.41 14.09
C GLY A 837 18.91 -2.35 12.88
N TYR A 838 18.62 -3.64 13.10
CA TYR A 838 18.82 -4.69 12.09
C TYR A 838 17.66 -4.85 11.08
N ASN A 839 16.59 -4.06 11.15
CA ASN A 839 15.51 -4.04 10.15
C ASN A 839 14.80 -5.39 9.94
N GLY A 840 14.63 -6.17 11.02
CA GLY A 840 14.10 -7.54 10.93
C GLY A 840 15.10 -8.59 10.43
N GLU A 841 16.29 -8.19 9.98
CA GLU A 841 17.32 -9.04 9.38
C GLU A 841 18.44 -9.44 10.36
N GLY A 842 18.15 -9.41 11.67
CA GLY A 842 19.18 -9.60 12.71
C GLY A 842 20.00 -10.88 12.56
N MET A 843 19.41 -11.96 12.05
CA MET A 843 20.13 -13.23 11.84
C MET A 843 21.22 -13.16 10.76
N ALA A 844 21.15 -12.19 9.84
CA ALA A 844 22.11 -12.00 8.76
C ALA A 844 23.00 -10.74 8.92
N HIS A 845 22.95 -10.10 10.10
CA HIS A 845 23.79 -8.93 10.42
C HIS A 845 24.41 -8.98 11.82
N ALA A 846 23.64 -9.38 12.83
CA ALA A 846 23.95 -9.06 14.21
C ALA A 846 25.19 -9.78 14.75
N PHE A 847 25.40 -11.04 14.33
CA PHE A 847 26.50 -11.86 14.84
C PHE A 847 27.86 -11.30 14.42
N LEU A 848 28.09 -11.05 13.11
CA LEU A 848 29.36 -10.47 12.65
C LEU A 848 29.48 -8.98 12.97
N ALA A 849 28.38 -8.21 12.98
CA ALA A 849 28.41 -6.81 13.40
C ALA A 849 28.93 -6.68 14.85
N SER A 850 28.42 -7.51 15.75
CA SER A 850 28.85 -7.48 17.14
C SER A 850 30.29 -8.00 17.33
N ARG A 851 30.71 -8.96 16.51
CA ARG A 851 32.12 -9.40 16.46
C ARG A 851 33.05 -8.26 16.04
N ALA A 852 32.69 -7.49 15.01
CA ALA A 852 33.45 -6.32 14.59
C ALA A 852 33.54 -5.29 15.73
N LEU A 853 32.42 -5.00 16.41
CA LEU A 853 32.38 -4.11 17.58
C LEU A 853 33.30 -4.60 18.72
N ALA A 854 33.26 -5.90 19.04
CA ALA A 854 34.10 -6.47 20.08
C ALA A 854 35.59 -6.37 19.72
N LEU A 855 35.95 -6.57 18.45
CA LEU A 855 37.31 -6.33 17.96
C LEU A 855 37.74 -4.86 18.08
N GLN A 856 36.83 -3.90 17.89
CA GLN A 856 37.13 -2.48 18.15
C GLN A 856 37.48 -2.24 19.64
N ILE A 857 36.71 -2.81 20.57
CA ILE A 857 36.96 -2.67 22.02
C ILE A 857 38.30 -3.32 22.42
N LEU A 858 38.67 -4.43 21.79
CA LEU A 858 39.97 -5.10 21.99
C LEU A 858 41.15 -4.37 21.33
N ASP A 859 40.97 -3.16 20.80
CA ASP A 859 41.98 -2.43 20.01
C ASP A 859 42.52 -3.23 18.80
N ARG A 860 41.63 -4.02 18.20
CA ARG A 860 41.88 -4.93 17.06
C ARG A 860 40.96 -4.65 15.88
N ALA A 861 40.48 -3.42 15.73
CA ALA A 861 39.67 -2.98 14.58
C ALA A 861 40.27 -3.36 13.20
N PRO A 862 41.61 -3.34 12.97
CA PRO A 862 42.21 -3.79 11.71
C PRO A 862 41.87 -5.22 11.30
N ASP A 863 41.56 -6.11 12.25
CA ASP A 863 41.20 -7.50 11.96
C ASP A 863 39.80 -7.64 11.33
N ALA A 864 38.96 -6.62 11.49
CA ALA A 864 37.64 -6.55 10.88
C ALA A 864 37.63 -5.76 9.56
N GLN A 865 38.65 -4.92 9.32
CA GLN A 865 38.68 -3.96 8.23
C GLN A 865 38.48 -4.58 6.85
N ALA A 866 38.96 -5.81 6.62
CA ALA A 866 38.83 -6.48 5.33
C ALA A 866 37.39 -6.89 4.97
N TRP A 867 36.55 -7.17 5.96
CA TRP A 867 35.22 -7.79 5.75
C TRP A 867 34.06 -7.00 6.35
N PHE A 868 34.30 -6.09 7.29
CA PHE A 868 33.25 -5.29 7.92
C PHE A 868 32.93 -4.05 7.07
N PRO A 869 31.67 -3.78 6.68
CA PRO A 869 31.31 -2.63 5.87
C PRO A 869 31.32 -1.32 6.67
N GLU A 870 32.09 -0.34 6.20
CA GLU A 870 32.26 0.97 6.84
C GLU A 870 30.97 1.80 6.85
N CYS A 871 30.06 1.56 5.89
CA CYS A 871 28.75 2.23 5.87
C CYS A 871 27.85 1.87 7.08
N LEU A 872 28.18 0.80 7.83
CA LEU A 872 27.46 0.40 9.04
C LEU A 872 27.98 1.09 10.31
N ASP A 873 29.10 1.83 10.22
CA ASP A 873 29.66 2.53 11.37
C ASP A 873 28.71 3.64 11.86
N VAL A 874 28.58 3.75 13.18
CA VAL A 874 27.89 4.87 13.80
C VAL A 874 28.79 6.09 13.83
N ASN A 875 28.27 7.24 13.39
CA ASN A 875 28.98 8.52 13.47
C ASN A 875 27.97 9.69 13.51
N GLU A 876 28.43 10.88 13.89
CA GLU A 876 27.56 12.06 14.03
C GLU A 876 26.90 12.47 12.71
N LYS A 877 27.61 12.36 11.57
CA LYS A 877 27.06 12.70 10.25
C LYS A 877 25.88 11.80 9.91
N ARG A 878 26.04 10.48 10.04
CA ARG A 878 24.99 9.50 9.81
C ARG A 878 23.79 9.72 10.73
N TRP A 879 24.05 10.06 12.00
CA TRP A 879 23.01 10.44 12.96
C TRP A 879 22.21 11.68 12.53
N GLU A 880 22.88 12.69 11.98
CA GLU A 880 22.23 13.90 11.47
C GLU A 880 21.40 13.63 10.21
N GLU A 881 21.87 12.77 9.31
CA GLU A 881 21.25 12.48 8.00
C GLU A 881 20.11 11.45 8.05
N ALA A 882 20.01 10.61 9.08
CA ALA A 882 19.00 9.56 9.14
C ALA A 882 17.65 10.09 9.65
N HIS A 883 16.64 10.27 8.80
CA HIS A 883 15.34 10.86 9.17
C HIS A 883 14.24 9.79 9.18
N ALA A 884 13.47 9.69 10.27
CA ALA A 884 12.34 8.75 10.35
C ALA A 884 11.25 9.10 9.32
N GLU A 885 11.17 10.38 8.97
CA GLU A 885 10.26 10.92 7.97
C GLU A 885 10.44 10.26 6.60
N ASP A 886 11.69 9.99 6.18
CA ASP A 886 11.98 9.33 4.90
C ASP A 886 11.34 7.93 4.82
N LEU A 887 11.41 7.20 5.93
CA LEU A 887 10.83 5.87 6.07
C LEU A 887 9.31 5.89 6.19
N ILE A 888 8.76 6.83 6.96
CA ILE A 888 7.31 7.00 7.09
C ILE A 888 6.72 7.36 5.71
N GLU A 889 7.38 8.21 4.94
CA GLU A 889 6.97 8.52 3.57
C GLU A 889 7.01 7.31 2.63
N GLU A 890 7.96 6.39 2.82
CA GLU A 890 8.02 5.13 2.05
C GLU A 890 6.88 4.18 2.41
N LEU A 891 6.53 4.06 3.69
CA LEU A 891 5.44 3.21 4.18
C LEU A 891 4.03 3.71 3.80
N LEU A 892 3.90 5.00 3.52
CA LEU A 892 2.64 5.64 3.13
C LEU A 892 2.47 5.79 1.61
N LYS A 893 3.45 5.35 0.80
CA LYS A 893 3.39 5.25 -0.66
C LYS A 893 2.91 3.86 -1.06
#